data_AF-A0A957XMP5-F1
#
_entry.id   AF-A0A957XMP5-F1
#
_cell.length_a   1.000
_cell.length_b   1.000
_cell.length_c   1.000
_cell.angle_alpha   90.00
_cell.angle_beta   90.00
_cell.angle_gamma   90.00
#
_symmetry.space_group_name_H-M   'P 1'
#
loop_
_entity.id
_entity.type
_entity.pdbx_description
1 polymer ?
#
loop_
_entity_poly.entity_id
_entity_poly.type
_entity_poly.pdbx_seq_one_letter_code
_entity_poly.pdbx_strand_id
1 'polypeptide(L)'
;GVRAAALIGHSLGEYVAACLAGVFSLGDALALVAVRGRLMQQLPGGAMLAISLPGSEVQSSLSRGLSLAAINGPNQCVISGPVAAVEALQQRLDHEAVTYRRLPTSHAFHSEMMEPILDAYLAQVKKVDLQPPQLPYVSNLTGTWITAAEATDPHYWIKHIRQPVRFAAGLGELLAEPANILLEIGPGWTLTTLAKRQKETPLDQVALTSLPQPLAQESEVKSILTTLGRLWLAGVAIDWPGLYVHEQRQRLPLPTYPFERQRYWIDPPDTNPTPAATGRQADIADWFYIPSWKRSVVSTAEHEGQTRSCWLLFVDDWGLGDRLAERLVQGHHDVIIVKPGAEFTKVDDRLYLLNPRQREDYQTLLNQPILLAKKPTKIVHLWSVTTTQDSSALDVDEAQTVGFYSLLYLAQALDDSGLTDALDLTVISNQMQDVTGAEQLCPAKATMLGPIKVIPQEYRNLSCRSVDIEVEMLGAAGEQTLLDHLLVELSGGKTEAVVAYRGKHRWVQTFEPIRLEGSDHPPSHLKVGGVYLITGGLGGVGLALAEYLAQTVQANLILTGRSPVPTRAAWDEWLAGHDEQDPLSRKIRNIQALEALGSELLVLQADVTDEERMKWVIAQSLARFGQIDGVIHAAGVLNADLIRHKTPEAAASTFAPKLKGTQVLMGLCDAIEPNFMLFCASLSSVIGGLGLADYAAANAYLDAAAQALSRRGTFAASISWDAWREVGMAQDIDPDMQQYLPETGLSPTEGKELFGRILGGNLSHVLVSTHNLGLRVAHSLPPRHPGNSLDTSVSQPRPELASVYVPPHNETEQKLAVIWQELLGFEQVGIHDNFFELGGDSLLSIQVIARAKQAGLQITIKDLLQHQTLKELADMAKPVDTIPSDSHSPDGNISFDRQVNNQTSPTLNEDTIPSEEGWSSLVALQPQGSVLPLFCVHPLLGVVFPYLQLAHNMGREQPFYGLQAVGLDGRQPPLTCFEDMAAHYIKAIRTVQPDGPYCLGGWSLGSWIAFEMAQQLQAAGDEVGLLAIIDTAAGIRTGSQWQRFRSAWALNTVIVRNIWPFVRDYFSLGTIRTRPSSTRDKGQTTISDGSSLMRWKQPIVRDMLNVWRANMRANSQYSPQPYSGSITVFRAIEENYQKGTTLCLNWDTLSQNVTAVDIPGNHFTALREPNVNVLAQRLRECMPSEYRVNP
;
A
#
# COMPACT_ATOMS: atom_id res chain seq x y z
N GLY A 1 -6.76 29.09 36.29
CA GLY A 1 -5.97 28.22 35.40
C GLY A 1 -5.89 26.81 35.95
N VAL A 2 -4.81 26.07 35.63
CA VAL A 2 -4.43 24.81 36.29
C VAL A 2 -3.19 25.01 37.16
N ARG A 3 -2.96 24.11 38.13
CA ARG A 3 -1.75 24.08 38.96
C ARG A 3 -1.16 22.66 38.92
N ALA A 4 0.15 22.55 38.73
CA ALA A 4 0.83 21.27 38.76
C ALA A 4 0.91 20.75 40.22
N ALA A 5 0.62 19.47 40.42
CA ALA A 5 0.84 18.80 41.71
C ALA A 5 2.32 18.44 41.92
N ALA A 6 3.02 18.12 40.82
CA ALA A 6 4.44 17.78 40.78
C ALA A 6 5.05 18.24 39.45
N LEU A 7 6.38 18.33 39.39
CA LEU A 7 7.13 18.72 38.18
C LEU A 7 8.23 17.69 37.86
N ILE A 8 8.51 17.53 36.56
CA ILE A 8 9.73 16.89 36.06
C ILE A 8 10.16 17.64 34.81
N GLY A 9 11.47 17.72 34.57
CA GLY A 9 12.01 18.28 33.34
C GLY A 9 13.22 17.46 32.87
N HIS A 10 13.45 17.41 31.56
CA HIS A 10 14.58 16.68 30.99
C HIS A 10 15.82 17.58 30.87
N SER A 11 16.88 17.24 31.59
CA SER A 11 18.12 18.00 31.74
C SER A 11 17.94 19.50 31.97
N LEU A 12 17.96 20.32 30.91
CA LEU A 12 17.75 21.77 31.04
C LEU A 12 16.35 22.09 31.58
N GLY A 13 15.37 21.22 31.31
CA GLY A 13 14.04 21.31 31.89
C GLY A 13 14.02 21.20 33.42
N GLU A 14 15.01 20.55 34.06
CA GLU A 14 15.07 20.51 35.52
C GLU A 14 15.33 21.90 36.12
N TYR A 15 16.09 22.77 35.44
CA TYR A 15 16.22 24.17 35.86
C TYR A 15 14.89 24.93 35.83
N VAL A 16 13.98 24.56 34.90
CA VAL A 16 12.63 25.13 34.83
C VAL A 16 11.77 24.58 35.97
N ALA A 17 11.82 23.26 36.23
CA ALA A 17 11.13 22.64 37.35
C ALA A 17 11.57 23.23 38.71
N ALA A 18 12.88 23.37 38.93
CA ALA A 18 13.47 23.96 40.12
C ALA A 18 13.11 25.44 40.28
N CYS A 19 13.11 26.22 39.20
CA CYS A 19 12.68 27.62 39.22
C CYS A 19 11.19 27.75 39.58
N LEU A 20 10.32 26.92 38.99
CA LEU A 20 8.88 26.91 39.30
C LEU A 20 8.58 26.39 40.72
N ALA A 21 9.42 25.50 41.23
CA ALA A 21 9.42 25.06 42.62
C ALA A 21 10.04 26.09 43.59
N GLY A 22 10.56 27.22 43.11
CA GLY A 22 11.11 28.29 43.94
C GLY A 22 12.51 28.06 44.49
N VAL A 23 13.28 27.10 43.96
CA VAL A 23 14.67 26.83 44.39
C VAL A 23 15.61 27.99 44.06
N PHE A 24 15.34 28.73 42.99
CA PHE A 24 16.00 29.98 42.63
C PHE A 24 15.08 30.83 41.76
N SER A 25 15.36 32.13 41.65
CA SER A 25 14.52 33.03 40.84
C SER A 25 14.67 32.78 39.33
N LEU A 26 13.72 33.27 38.53
CA LEU A 26 13.83 33.22 37.07
C LEU A 26 15.08 33.95 36.55
N GLY A 27 15.47 35.05 37.20
CA GLY A 27 16.69 35.78 36.84
C GLY A 27 17.95 34.93 37.07
N ASP A 28 18.02 34.25 38.20
CA ASP A 28 19.11 33.33 38.53
C ASP A 28 19.13 32.10 37.62
N ALA A 29 17.95 31.52 37.34
CA ALA A 29 17.80 30.41 36.40
C ALA A 29 18.38 30.77 35.02
N LEU A 30 17.97 31.91 34.47
CA LEU A 30 18.47 32.41 33.19
C LEU A 30 19.98 32.70 33.22
N ALA A 31 20.49 33.28 34.31
CA ALA A 31 21.91 33.53 34.49
C ALA A 31 22.73 32.23 34.53
N LEU A 32 22.30 31.23 35.31
CA LEU A 32 22.93 29.91 35.38
C LEU A 32 22.87 29.17 34.04
N VAL A 33 21.73 29.19 33.34
CA VAL A 33 21.59 28.58 32.01
C VAL A 33 22.49 29.26 30.97
N ALA A 34 22.58 30.60 30.96
CA ALA A 34 23.46 31.33 30.06
C ALA A 34 24.96 31.07 30.35
N VAL A 35 25.34 31.01 31.63
CA VAL A 35 26.68 30.59 32.07
C VAL A 35 26.98 29.16 31.60
N ARG A 36 26.06 28.23 31.86
CA ARG A 36 26.16 26.81 31.49
C ARG A 36 26.41 26.67 29.99
N GLY A 37 25.57 27.27 29.17
CA GLY A 37 25.73 27.26 27.71
C GLY A 37 27.07 27.83 27.24
N ARG A 38 27.48 29.00 27.77
CA ARG A 38 28.75 29.64 27.41
C ARG A 38 29.98 28.81 27.81
N LEU A 39 29.97 28.19 29.00
CA LEU A 39 31.07 27.32 29.43
C LEU A 39 31.12 26.04 28.58
N MET A 40 29.96 25.43 28.30
CA MET A 40 29.88 24.21 27.50
C MET A 40 30.34 24.44 26.04
N GLN A 41 30.13 25.63 25.48
CA GLN A 41 30.65 26.03 24.16
C GLN A 41 32.18 26.22 24.09
N GLN A 42 32.89 26.27 25.22
CA GLN A 42 34.35 26.38 25.26
C GLN A 42 35.05 25.00 25.26
N LEU A 43 34.27 23.92 25.38
CA LEU A 43 34.78 22.55 25.39
C LEU A 43 35.04 22.05 23.96
N PRO A 44 35.90 21.04 23.77
CA PRO A 44 36.04 20.38 22.49
C PRO A 44 34.73 19.72 22.05
N GLY A 45 34.50 19.70 20.73
CA GLY A 45 33.35 19.05 20.12
C GLY A 45 33.28 17.55 20.44
N GLY A 46 32.06 17.03 20.59
CA GLY A 46 31.78 15.65 20.96
C GLY A 46 30.44 15.20 20.38
N ALA A 47 30.18 13.89 20.41
CA ALA A 47 28.98 13.31 19.82
C ALA A 47 28.06 12.70 20.88
N MET A 48 26.78 12.54 20.53
CA MET A 48 25.79 11.82 21.32
C MET A 48 25.01 10.84 20.44
N LEU A 49 24.74 9.65 20.97
CA LEU A 49 24.15 8.51 20.26
C LEU A 49 22.99 7.96 21.10
N ALA A 50 21.77 7.99 20.56
CA ALA A 50 20.65 7.26 21.15
C ALA A 50 20.72 5.79 20.71
N ILE A 51 20.51 4.86 21.64
CA ILE A 51 20.66 3.42 21.44
C ILE A 51 19.42 2.70 21.98
N SER A 52 18.92 1.72 21.22
CA SER A 52 17.72 0.94 21.56
C SER A 52 18.05 -0.26 22.47
N LEU A 53 18.66 -0.01 23.64
CA LEU A 53 19.07 -1.04 24.60
C LEU A 53 18.79 -0.65 26.06
N PRO A 54 18.67 -1.63 26.98
CA PRO A 54 18.59 -1.40 28.42
C PRO A 54 19.81 -0.68 29.00
N GLY A 55 19.57 0.19 29.99
CA GLY A 55 20.64 0.96 30.64
C GLY A 55 21.70 0.09 31.33
N SER A 56 21.34 -1.10 31.81
CA SER A 56 22.26 -2.09 32.40
C SER A 56 23.26 -2.63 31.37
N GLU A 57 22.76 -3.09 30.22
CA GLU A 57 23.58 -3.63 29.12
C GLU A 57 24.49 -2.57 28.52
N VAL A 58 23.92 -1.39 28.26
CA VAL A 58 24.65 -0.22 27.77
C VAL A 58 25.79 0.15 28.74
N GLN A 59 25.51 0.25 30.04
CA GLN A 59 26.51 0.59 31.07
C GLN A 59 27.63 -0.46 31.16
N SER A 60 27.32 -1.75 31.00
CA SER A 60 28.32 -2.83 30.98
C SER A 60 29.22 -2.81 29.73
N SER A 61 28.75 -2.19 28.66
CA SER A 61 29.39 -2.15 27.33
C SER A 61 30.14 -0.84 27.04
N LEU A 62 30.30 0.04 28.03
CA LEU A 62 30.97 1.34 27.88
C LEU A 62 32.49 1.20 27.82
N SER A 63 33.08 1.56 26.67
CA SER A 63 34.52 1.75 26.53
C SER A 63 35.01 3.06 27.16
N ARG A 64 36.29 3.11 27.54
CA ARG A 64 36.93 4.30 28.13
C ARG A 64 36.67 5.57 27.30
N GLY A 65 36.18 6.62 27.96
CA GLY A 65 35.86 7.92 27.34
C GLY A 65 34.42 8.07 26.84
N LEU A 66 33.60 7.02 26.89
CA LEU A 66 32.15 7.11 26.70
C LEU A 66 31.43 7.18 28.05
N SER A 67 30.37 7.97 28.13
CA SER A 67 29.49 8.09 29.31
C SER A 67 28.04 7.81 28.93
N LEU A 68 27.31 7.16 29.84
CA LEU A 68 25.84 7.15 29.80
C LEU A 68 25.35 8.57 30.11
N ALA A 69 24.63 9.16 29.16
CA ALA A 69 24.17 10.55 29.20
C ALA A 69 22.70 10.67 29.62
N ALA A 70 21.86 9.70 29.25
CA ALA A 70 20.47 9.63 29.67
C ALA A 70 19.91 8.20 29.58
N ILE A 71 18.95 7.89 30.45
CA ILE A 71 18.06 6.73 30.38
C ILE A 71 16.65 7.29 30.22
N ASN A 72 16.09 7.20 29.01
CA ASN A 72 14.83 7.85 28.63
C ASN A 72 13.63 6.90 28.65
N GLY A 73 13.86 5.60 28.54
CA GLY A 73 12.86 4.53 28.68
C GLY A 73 13.54 3.16 28.87
N PRO A 74 12.77 2.07 29.06
CA PRO A 74 13.31 0.74 29.36
C PRO A 74 14.42 0.30 28.41
N ASN A 75 14.17 0.44 27.10
CA ASN A 75 15.11 0.11 26.02
C ASN A 75 15.57 1.37 25.26
N GLN A 76 15.69 2.52 25.93
CA GLN A 76 16.05 3.78 25.25
C GLN A 76 17.07 4.59 26.06
N CYS A 77 18.35 4.43 25.70
CA CYS A 77 19.47 5.12 26.35
C CYS A 77 20.14 6.13 25.40
N VAL A 78 20.91 7.05 25.96
CA VAL A 78 21.78 7.96 25.20
C VAL A 78 23.20 7.88 25.74
N ILE A 79 24.16 7.66 24.85
CA ILE A 79 25.61 7.69 25.13
C ILE A 79 26.20 8.99 24.62
N SER A 80 27.23 9.49 25.29
CA SER A 80 27.99 10.67 24.85
C SER A 80 29.48 10.51 25.10
N GLY A 81 30.29 11.11 24.23
CA GLY A 81 31.74 11.15 24.37
C GLY A 81 32.46 11.71 23.14
N PRO A 82 33.80 11.54 23.05
CA PRO A 82 34.58 11.98 21.91
C PRO A 82 34.06 11.38 20.60
N VAL A 83 34.08 12.17 19.52
CA VAL A 83 33.55 11.79 18.20
C VAL A 83 34.03 10.41 17.74
N ALA A 84 35.34 10.18 17.78
CA ALA A 84 35.94 8.90 17.36
C ALA A 84 35.53 7.71 18.26
N ALA A 85 35.28 7.92 19.55
CA ALA A 85 34.83 6.86 20.46
C ALA A 85 33.36 6.49 20.20
N VAL A 86 32.52 7.48 19.87
CA VAL A 86 31.13 7.25 19.46
C VAL A 86 31.09 6.54 18.09
N GLU A 87 31.98 6.88 17.16
CA GLU A 87 32.07 6.23 15.85
C GLU A 87 32.55 4.78 15.93
N ALA A 88 33.51 4.48 16.81
CA ALA A 88 33.90 3.11 17.13
C ALA A 88 32.75 2.31 17.78
N LEU A 89 31.92 2.95 18.61
CA LEU A 89 30.72 2.32 19.16
C LEU A 89 29.67 2.05 18.05
N GLN A 90 29.43 3.00 17.15
CA GLN A 90 28.52 2.80 16.02
C GLN A 90 28.89 1.55 15.20
N GLN A 91 30.16 1.43 14.80
CA GLN A 91 30.67 0.26 14.05
C GLN A 91 30.45 -1.07 14.80
N ARG A 92 30.56 -1.06 16.13
CA ARG A 92 30.30 -2.25 16.95
C ARG A 92 28.81 -2.58 17.02
N LEU A 93 27.95 -1.56 17.17
CA LEU A 93 26.49 -1.74 17.18
C LEU A 93 25.96 -2.21 15.82
N ASP A 94 26.58 -1.76 14.71
CA ASP A 94 26.28 -2.26 13.36
C ASP A 94 26.56 -3.77 13.26
N HIS A 95 27.68 -4.24 13.81
CA HIS A 95 28.03 -5.67 13.87
C HIS A 95 27.13 -6.47 14.85
N GLU A 96 26.65 -5.84 15.92
CA GLU A 96 25.73 -6.43 16.90
C GLU A 96 24.24 -6.34 16.48
N ALA A 97 23.95 -5.77 15.30
CA ALA A 97 22.61 -5.52 14.76
C ALA A 97 21.71 -4.67 15.71
N VAL A 98 22.31 -3.77 16.49
CA VAL A 98 21.60 -2.93 17.47
C VAL A 98 21.23 -1.57 16.88
N THR A 99 19.94 -1.27 16.82
CA THR A 99 19.42 0.02 16.32
C THR A 99 19.86 1.22 17.16
N TYR A 100 20.51 2.18 16.50
CA TYR A 100 20.91 3.47 17.10
C TYR A 100 20.55 4.67 16.21
N ARG A 101 20.64 5.88 16.78
CA ARG A 101 20.49 7.16 16.06
C ARG A 101 21.44 8.21 16.61
N ARG A 102 22.26 8.83 15.75
CA ARG A 102 23.12 9.95 16.15
C ARG A 102 22.29 11.21 16.37
N LEU A 103 22.51 11.88 17.49
CA LEU A 103 21.76 13.09 17.86
C LEU A 103 22.44 14.33 17.25
N PRO A 104 21.67 15.34 16.79
CA PRO A 104 22.22 16.57 16.22
C PRO A 104 22.71 17.53 17.33
N THR A 105 23.75 17.13 18.05
CA THR A 105 24.41 17.94 19.08
C THR A 105 25.87 18.21 18.70
N SER A 106 26.40 19.34 19.15
CA SER A 106 27.79 19.75 18.90
C SER A 106 28.80 19.26 19.95
N HIS A 107 28.31 18.82 21.11
CA HIS A 107 29.12 18.42 22.25
C HIS A 107 28.53 17.18 22.94
N ALA A 108 29.38 16.46 23.67
CA ALA A 108 29.02 15.28 24.46
C ALA A 108 28.49 15.66 25.85
N PHE A 109 27.24 16.12 25.92
CA PHE A 109 26.62 16.49 27.19
C PHE A 109 26.48 15.29 28.15
N HIS A 110 26.50 15.54 29.46
CA HIS A 110 26.45 14.50 30.52
C HIS A 110 27.57 13.46 30.40
N SER A 111 28.79 13.92 30.11
CA SER A 111 29.97 13.06 29.98
C SER A 111 31.20 13.61 30.71
N GLU A 112 32.24 12.77 30.76
CA GLU A 112 33.61 13.11 31.15
C GLU A 112 34.14 14.38 30.47
N MET A 113 33.65 14.72 29.27
CA MET A 113 34.07 15.94 28.56
C MET A 113 33.59 17.23 29.25
N MET A 114 32.63 17.15 30.19
CA MET A 114 32.14 18.29 30.96
C MET A 114 33.02 18.62 32.19
N GLU A 115 33.93 17.73 32.60
CA GLU A 115 34.78 17.92 33.79
C GLU A 115 35.52 19.27 33.84
N PRO A 116 36.12 19.78 32.74
CA PRO A 116 36.92 21.02 32.77
C PRO A 116 36.15 22.31 33.13
N ILE A 117 34.82 22.29 33.08
CA ILE A 117 33.99 23.48 33.39
C ILE A 117 33.29 23.41 34.75
N LEU A 118 33.38 22.30 35.48
CA LEU A 118 32.58 22.09 36.70
C LEU A 118 32.95 23.09 37.81
N ASP A 119 34.23 23.33 38.07
CA ASP A 119 34.67 24.32 39.07
C ASP A 119 34.24 25.76 38.69
N ALA A 120 34.39 26.11 37.40
CA ALA A 120 33.98 27.41 36.88
C ALA A 120 32.46 27.62 36.99
N TYR A 121 31.67 26.55 36.83
CA TYR A 121 30.22 26.58 37.02
C TYR A 121 29.82 26.63 38.50
N LEU A 122 30.45 25.81 39.36
CA LEU A 122 30.26 25.81 40.81
C LEU A 122 30.44 27.21 41.41
N ALA A 123 31.46 27.94 40.94
CA ALA A 123 31.73 29.31 41.34
C ALA A 123 30.63 30.33 40.93
N GLN A 124 29.75 30.00 39.98
CA GLN A 124 28.56 30.81 39.66
C GLN A 124 27.32 30.32 40.42
N VAL A 125 27.13 29.00 40.57
CA VAL A 125 26.02 28.44 41.38
C VAL A 125 26.10 28.93 42.83
N LYS A 126 27.31 29.01 43.41
CA LYS A 126 27.55 29.56 44.75
C LYS A 126 27.22 31.06 44.93
N LYS A 127 26.84 31.77 43.86
CA LYS A 127 26.38 33.18 43.93
C LYS A 127 24.86 33.31 43.94
N VAL A 128 24.15 32.23 43.66
CA VAL A 128 22.69 32.16 43.70
C VAL A 128 22.27 31.72 45.09
N ASP A 129 21.26 32.37 45.63
CA ASP A 129 20.63 31.97 46.90
C ASP A 129 19.68 30.79 46.63
N LEU A 130 20.16 29.56 46.91
CA LEU A 130 19.40 28.34 46.67
C LEU A 130 18.44 28.06 47.83
N GLN A 131 17.15 27.97 47.54
CA GLN A 131 16.07 27.79 48.52
C GLN A 131 15.49 26.36 48.47
N PRO A 132 14.91 25.85 49.58
CA PRO A 132 14.16 24.60 49.56
C PRO A 132 12.94 24.66 48.60
N PRO A 133 12.62 23.57 47.87
CA PRO A 133 11.51 23.56 46.93
C PRO A 133 10.15 23.65 47.64
N GLN A 134 9.28 24.50 47.10
CA GLN A 134 7.90 24.72 47.55
C GLN A 134 6.88 23.87 46.78
N LEU A 135 7.25 23.37 45.60
CA LEU A 135 6.53 22.36 44.84
C LEU A 135 7.42 21.13 44.67
N PRO A 136 6.89 19.90 44.79
CA PRO A 136 7.70 18.70 44.64
C PRO A 136 8.11 18.52 43.17
N TYR A 137 9.37 18.19 42.94
CA TYR A 137 9.85 17.83 41.62
C TYR A 137 10.84 16.67 41.66
N VAL A 138 10.96 16.00 40.51
CA VAL A 138 11.75 14.77 40.36
C VAL A 138 13.14 15.11 39.82
N SER A 139 14.17 14.61 40.51
CA SER A 139 15.58 14.78 40.19
C SER A 139 16.00 13.91 39.01
N ASN A 140 16.75 14.50 38.06
CA ASN A 140 17.37 13.77 36.95
C ASN A 140 18.56 12.92 37.44
N LEU A 141 19.15 13.21 38.60
CA LEU A 141 20.29 12.48 39.16
C LEU A 141 19.88 11.22 39.91
N THR A 142 18.85 11.30 40.75
CA THR A 142 18.36 10.17 41.56
C THR A 142 17.27 9.38 40.83
N GLY A 143 16.47 10.04 39.98
CA GLY A 143 15.29 9.44 39.35
C GLY A 143 14.08 9.35 40.28
N THR A 144 14.08 10.07 41.40
CA THR A 144 12.98 10.16 42.37
C THR A 144 12.87 11.61 42.88
N TRP A 145 11.99 11.87 43.84
CA TRP A 145 11.78 13.20 44.45
C TRP A 145 13.08 13.81 44.96
N ILE A 146 13.35 15.06 44.59
CA ILE A 146 14.52 15.78 45.12
C ILE A 146 14.29 16.17 46.58
N THR A 147 15.32 16.02 47.41
CA THR A 147 15.29 16.52 48.78
C THR A 147 15.63 18.02 48.86
N ALA A 148 15.19 18.69 49.92
CA ALA A 148 15.58 20.07 50.19
C ALA A 148 17.12 20.22 50.27
N ALA A 149 17.82 19.26 50.86
CA ALA A 149 19.28 19.28 50.99
C ALA A 149 20.00 19.19 49.64
N GLU A 150 19.49 18.39 48.69
CA GLU A 150 20.02 18.30 47.33
C GLU A 150 19.73 19.56 46.52
N ALA A 151 18.50 20.09 46.58
CA ALA A 151 18.10 21.30 45.88
C ALA A 151 18.95 22.52 46.28
N THR A 152 19.33 22.61 47.56
CA THR A 152 20.15 23.70 48.11
C THR A 152 21.67 23.43 48.11
N ASP A 153 22.15 22.29 47.61
CA ASP A 153 23.59 22.01 47.50
C ASP A 153 24.12 22.48 46.12
N PRO A 154 25.03 23.47 46.05
CA PRO A 154 25.67 23.86 44.80
C PRO A 154 26.37 22.70 44.07
N HIS A 155 26.78 21.64 44.78
CA HIS A 155 27.43 20.48 44.17
C HIS A 155 26.44 19.52 43.49
N TYR A 156 25.14 19.61 43.77
CA TYR A 156 24.10 18.93 42.99
C TYR A 156 24.12 19.40 41.53
N TRP A 157 24.19 20.72 41.33
CA TRP A 157 24.09 21.34 40.01
C TRP A 157 25.30 21.09 39.09
N ILE A 158 26.49 20.80 39.62
CA ILE A 158 27.63 20.31 38.83
C ILE A 158 27.50 18.82 38.50
N LYS A 159 27.03 17.99 39.44
CA LYS A 159 26.74 16.57 39.17
C LYS A 159 25.70 16.45 38.05
N HIS A 160 24.67 17.29 38.07
CA HIS A 160 23.62 17.38 37.04
C HIS A 160 24.12 17.80 35.64
N ILE A 161 25.30 18.41 35.50
CA ILE A 161 25.93 18.67 34.19
C ILE A 161 26.72 17.45 33.68
N ARG A 162 27.19 16.59 34.59
CA ARG A 162 28.17 15.53 34.35
C ARG A 162 27.58 14.13 34.29
N GLN A 163 26.54 13.85 35.07
CA GLN A 163 25.99 12.50 35.31
C GLN A 163 24.73 12.23 34.46
N PRO A 164 24.38 10.95 34.21
CA PRO A 164 23.22 10.59 33.38
C PRO A 164 21.90 11.13 33.90
N VAL A 165 21.07 11.60 32.96
CA VAL A 165 19.66 11.95 33.19
C VAL A 165 18.81 10.67 33.33
N ARG A 166 18.32 10.38 34.53
CA ARG A 166 17.46 9.21 34.85
C ARG A 166 15.97 9.47 34.58
N PHE A 167 15.64 9.94 33.38
CA PHE A 167 14.27 10.37 33.06
C PHE A 167 13.24 9.22 33.12
N ALA A 168 13.62 8.00 32.71
CA ALA A 168 12.76 6.82 32.80
C ALA A 168 12.34 6.50 34.25
N ALA A 169 13.31 6.48 35.17
CA ALA A 169 13.03 6.26 36.59
C ALA A 169 12.15 7.38 37.16
N GLY A 170 12.42 8.63 36.80
CA GLY A 170 11.64 9.77 37.25
C GLY A 170 10.21 9.81 36.71
N LEU A 171 9.98 9.33 35.48
CA LEU A 171 8.63 9.09 34.97
C LEU A 171 7.97 7.91 35.69
N GLY A 172 8.70 6.84 36.01
CA GLY A 172 8.21 5.72 36.82
C GLY A 172 7.70 6.15 38.19
N GLU A 173 8.42 7.04 38.88
CA GLU A 173 8.01 7.65 40.15
C GLU A 173 6.68 8.42 40.02
N LEU A 174 6.51 9.20 38.94
CA LEU A 174 5.25 9.94 38.70
C LEU A 174 4.09 9.03 38.25
N LEU A 175 4.37 8.01 37.45
CA LEU A 175 3.38 7.08 36.90
C LEU A 175 2.95 6.00 37.91
N ALA A 176 3.63 5.88 39.05
CA ALA A 176 3.28 4.98 40.15
C ALA A 176 1.92 5.31 40.78
N GLU A 177 1.46 6.56 40.68
CA GLU A 177 0.11 7.00 41.05
C GLU A 177 -0.80 6.98 39.80
N PRO A 178 -1.74 6.03 39.68
CA PRO A 178 -2.58 5.88 38.49
C PRO A 178 -3.41 7.12 38.14
N ALA A 179 -3.76 7.95 39.13
CA ALA A 179 -4.54 9.16 38.92
C ALA A 179 -3.75 10.35 38.31
N ASN A 180 -2.43 10.24 38.16
CA ASN A 180 -1.62 11.34 37.65
C ASN A 180 -1.82 11.57 36.13
N ILE A 181 -2.08 12.83 35.78
CA ILE A 181 -2.23 13.31 34.40
C ILE A 181 -0.99 14.11 34.03
N LEU A 182 -0.36 13.77 32.90
CA LEU A 182 0.87 14.41 32.44
C LEU A 182 0.56 15.56 31.47
N LEU A 183 1.23 16.69 31.65
CA LEU A 183 1.14 17.86 30.77
C LEU A 183 2.54 18.36 30.41
N GLU A 184 2.95 18.17 29.15
CA GLU A 184 4.18 18.73 28.58
C GLU A 184 3.98 20.22 28.26
N ILE A 185 4.82 21.07 28.85
CA ILE A 185 4.78 22.52 28.66
C ILE A 185 5.80 22.94 27.60
N GLY A 186 5.32 23.54 26.51
CA GLY A 186 6.14 24.01 25.38
C GLY A 186 5.72 23.42 24.03
N PRO A 187 6.26 23.94 22.92
CA PRO A 187 5.95 23.45 21.58
C PRO A 187 6.70 22.14 21.32
N GLY A 188 6.00 21.01 21.37
CA GLY A 188 6.59 19.68 21.23
C GLY A 188 5.69 18.57 21.76
N TRP A 189 6.19 17.33 21.62
CA TRP A 189 5.54 16.10 22.09
C TRP A 189 6.59 15.06 22.54
N THR A 190 7.83 15.50 22.75
CA THR A 190 8.98 14.62 22.98
C THR A 190 8.89 13.95 24.34
N LEU A 191 8.57 14.71 25.39
CA LEU A 191 8.43 14.16 26.74
C LEU A 191 7.16 13.31 26.86
N THR A 192 6.08 13.70 26.18
CA THR A 192 4.84 12.92 26.04
C THR A 192 5.09 11.57 25.36
N THR A 193 5.92 11.55 24.31
CA THR A 193 6.33 10.31 23.63
C THR A 193 7.16 9.41 24.54
N LEU A 194 8.10 9.98 25.31
CA LEU A 194 8.88 9.22 26.29
C LEU A 194 8.00 8.68 27.41
N ALA A 195 7.00 9.44 27.88
CA ALA A 195 6.03 8.98 28.88
C ALA A 195 5.18 7.81 28.38
N LYS A 196 4.62 7.90 27.16
CA LYS A 196 3.83 6.82 26.55
C LYS A 196 4.63 5.51 26.34
N ARG A 197 5.96 5.57 26.31
CA ARG A 197 6.87 4.43 26.08
C ARG A 197 7.50 3.85 27.35
N GLN A 198 7.00 4.20 28.55
CA GLN A 198 7.54 3.64 29.80
C GLN A 198 7.08 2.21 30.11
N LYS A 199 6.03 1.71 29.45
CA LYS A 199 5.51 0.34 29.57
C LYS A 199 5.32 -0.28 28.18
N GLU A 200 5.37 -1.60 28.11
CA GLU A 200 5.16 -2.36 26.86
C GLU A 200 3.67 -2.37 26.44
N THR A 201 2.76 -2.34 27.42
CA THR A 201 1.34 -2.08 27.19
C THR A 201 1.07 -0.57 27.09
N PRO A 202 0.11 -0.13 26.24
CA PRO A 202 -0.37 1.26 26.24
C PRO A 202 -0.76 1.73 27.66
N LEU A 203 -0.46 2.98 27.99
CA LEU A 203 -0.86 3.59 29.25
C LEU A 203 -2.29 4.13 29.15
N ASP A 204 -3.16 3.72 30.08
CA ASP A 204 -4.48 4.35 30.31
C ASP A 204 -4.35 5.79 30.88
N GLN A 205 -3.17 6.17 31.36
CA GLN A 205 -2.87 7.49 31.92
C GLN A 205 -2.82 8.59 30.85
N VAL A 206 -3.59 9.65 31.06
CA VAL A 206 -3.70 10.79 30.15
C VAL A 206 -2.40 11.60 30.10
N ALA A 207 -1.83 11.76 28.90
CA ALA A 207 -0.65 12.59 28.65
C ALA A 207 -0.90 13.57 27.49
N LEU A 208 -0.75 14.87 27.76
CA LEU A 208 -1.14 15.99 26.90
C LEU A 208 0.00 16.99 26.68
N THR A 209 -0.08 17.79 25.62
CA THR A 209 0.85 18.88 25.30
C THR A 209 0.16 20.23 25.37
N SER A 210 0.84 21.27 25.85
CA SER A 210 0.24 22.61 26.01
C SER A 210 0.15 23.43 24.73
N LEU A 211 1.05 23.18 23.77
CA LEU A 211 1.22 23.95 22.54
C LEU A 211 1.35 23.02 21.32
N PRO A 212 1.06 23.51 20.10
CA PRO A 212 1.19 22.72 18.89
C PRO A 212 2.68 22.53 18.50
N GLN A 213 2.93 21.67 17.51
CA GLN A 213 4.30 21.47 17.00
C GLN A 213 4.84 22.74 16.31
N PRO A 214 6.17 23.01 16.33
CA PRO A 214 6.78 24.21 15.74
C PRO A 214 6.55 24.47 14.23
N LEU A 215 5.89 23.56 13.51
CA LEU A 215 5.57 23.66 12.08
C LEU A 215 4.06 23.55 11.80
N ALA A 216 3.23 23.37 12.83
CA ALA A 216 1.79 23.31 12.68
C ALA A 216 1.20 24.71 12.45
N GLN A 217 0.26 24.84 11.51
CA GLN A 217 -0.45 26.10 11.24
C GLN A 217 -1.60 26.37 12.24
N GLU A 218 -1.65 25.65 13.36
CA GLU A 218 -2.70 25.78 14.37
C GLU A 218 -2.44 26.93 15.35
N SER A 219 -3.50 27.64 15.76
CA SER A 219 -3.42 28.69 16.76
C SER A 219 -2.98 28.14 18.13
N GLU A 220 -1.90 28.69 18.68
CA GLU A 220 -1.42 28.39 20.03
C GLU A 220 -2.52 28.56 21.10
N VAL A 221 -3.33 29.62 20.99
CA VAL A 221 -4.46 29.89 21.90
C VAL A 221 -5.52 28.79 21.78
N LYS A 222 -5.83 28.32 20.56
CA LYS A 222 -6.75 27.20 20.34
C LYS A 222 -6.19 25.92 20.96
N SER A 223 -4.90 25.64 20.78
CA SER A 223 -4.24 24.47 21.37
C SER A 223 -4.30 24.50 22.90
N ILE A 224 -3.95 25.63 23.54
CA ILE A 224 -4.01 25.79 25.00
C ILE A 224 -5.43 25.56 25.52
N LEU A 225 -6.45 26.16 24.89
CA LEU A 225 -7.85 26.00 25.30
C LEU A 225 -8.38 24.57 25.06
N THR A 226 -7.94 23.92 23.99
CA THR A 226 -8.29 22.52 23.69
C THR A 226 -7.68 21.57 24.72
N THR A 227 -6.40 21.75 25.06
CA THR A 227 -5.73 21.00 26.12
C THR A 227 -6.36 21.28 27.49
N LEU A 228 -6.77 22.51 27.78
CA LEU A 228 -7.50 22.84 29.01
C LEU A 228 -8.86 22.12 29.10
N GLY A 229 -9.58 21.99 27.97
CA GLY A 229 -10.79 21.18 27.86
C GLY A 229 -10.53 19.69 28.08
N ARG A 230 -9.45 19.14 27.49
CA ARG A 230 -9.02 17.74 27.70
C ARG A 230 -8.63 17.47 29.17
N LEU A 231 -7.96 18.41 29.83
CA LEU A 231 -7.67 18.33 31.27
C LEU A 231 -8.97 18.31 32.10
N TRP A 232 -9.95 19.15 31.76
CA TRP A 232 -11.26 19.14 32.43
C TRP A 232 -12.02 17.82 32.24
N LEU A 233 -12.02 17.25 31.03
CA LEU A 233 -12.61 15.94 30.74
C LEU A 233 -11.92 14.81 31.50
N ALA A 234 -10.59 14.89 31.67
CA ALA A 234 -9.82 13.97 32.50
C ALA A 234 -10.01 14.20 34.02
N GLY A 235 -10.92 15.08 34.45
CA GLY A 235 -11.27 15.32 35.85
C GLY A 235 -10.46 16.41 36.56
N VAL A 236 -9.60 17.15 35.87
CA VAL A 236 -8.82 18.25 36.49
C VAL A 236 -9.73 19.44 36.78
N ALA A 237 -9.74 19.87 38.05
CA ALA A 237 -10.46 21.07 38.46
C ALA A 237 -9.83 22.33 37.85
N ILE A 238 -10.54 22.97 36.92
CA ILE A 238 -10.10 24.19 36.25
C ILE A 238 -10.60 25.42 37.03
N ASP A 239 -9.67 26.29 37.44
CA ASP A 239 -10.01 27.63 37.91
C ASP A 239 -10.34 28.53 36.70
N TRP A 240 -11.61 28.50 36.29
CA TRP A 240 -12.14 29.35 35.22
C TRP A 240 -12.07 30.85 35.53
N PRO A 241 -12.36 31.35 36.77
CA PRO A 241 -12.19 32.77 37.09
C PRO A 241 -10.76 33.27 36.84
N GLY A 242 -9.74 32.51 37.22
CA GLY A 242 -8.34 32.85 36.96
C GLY A 242 -7.89 32.67 35.51
N LEU A 243 -8.62 31.90 34.67
CA LEU A 243 -8.39 31.88 33.22
C LEU A 243 -8.89 33.19 32.58
N TYR A 244 -10.08 33.64 32.95
CA TYR A 244 -10.73 34.82 32.38
C TYR A 244 -10.42 36.13 33.11
N VAL A 245 -9.44 36.15 34.03
CA VAL A 245 -9.14 37.32 34.89
C VAL A 245 -8.75 38.59 34.12
N HIS A 246 -8.29 38.44 32.87
CA HIS A 246 -7.93 39.54 31.98
C HIS A 246 -8.90 39.71 30.78
N GLU A 247 -10.06 39.03 30.80
CA GLU A 247 -11.00 39.00 29.68
C GLU A 247 -12.45 39.29 30.10
N GLN A 248 -13.18 40.06 29.30
CA GLN A 248 -14.64 40.15 29.42
C GLN A 248 -15.30 39.23 28.39
N ARG A 249 -15.81 38.08 28.84
CA ARG A 249 -16.58 37.13 28.02
C ARG A 249 -18.08 37.35 28.20
N GLN A 250 -18.83 37.37 27.10
CA GLN A 250 -20.30 37.40 27.15
C GLN A 250 -20.83 36.04 27.62
N ARG A 251 -21.70 36.04 28.64
CA ARG A 251 -22.36 34.82 29.13
C ARG A 251 -23.62 34.57 28.29
N LEU A 252 -23.69 33.41 27.64
CA LEU A 252 -24.91 32.95 27.00
C LEU A 252 -25.86 32.36 28.05
N PRO A 253 -27.11 32.81 28.17
CA PRO A 253 -28.10 32.19 29.04
C PRO A 253 -28.53 30.84 28.44
N LEU A 254 -28.37 29.76 29.21
CA LEU A 254 -28.99 28.48 28.88
C LEU A 254 -30.49 28.49 29.25
N PRO A 255 -31.34 27.66 28.62
CA PRO A 255 -32.77 27.62 28.89
C PRO A 255 -33.09 27.37 30.37
N THR A 256 -34.06 28.11 30.91
CA THR A 256 -34.27 28.24 32.36
C THR A 256 -35.44 27.43 32.92
N TYR A 257 -36.05 26.52 32.15
CA TYR A 257 -37.32 25.88 32.53
C TYR A 257 -37.15 24.45 33.09
N PRO A 258 -37.46 24.20 34.39
CA PRO A 258 -37.09 22.95 35.07
C PRO A 258 -38.21 21.89 35.14
N PHE A 259 -39.25 21.97 34.31
CA PHE A 259 -40.43 21.07 34.39
C PHE A 259 -40.59 20.10 33.22
N GLU A 260 -39.70 20.11 32.23
CA GLU A 260 -39.65 19.06 31.22
C GLU A 260 -38.89 17.85 31.80
N ARG A 261 -39.60 16.75 32.06
CA ARG A 261 -39.05 15.55 32.74
C ARG A 261 -38.19 14.66 31.83
N GLN A 262 -37.53 15.24 30.83
CA GLN A 262 -36.53 14.53 30.03
C GLN A 262 -35.14 14.83 30.61
N ARG A 263 -34.41 13.75 30.89
CA ARG A 263 -33.06 13.79 31.47
C ARG A 263 -32.06 14.07 30.34
N TYR A 264 -31.61 15.32 30.22
CA TYR A 264 -30.67 15.77 29.19
C TYR A 264 -29.19 15.75 29.64
N TRP A 265 -28.89 15.10 30.77
CA TRP A 265 -27.50 14.84 31.17
C TRP A 265 -27.01 13.57 30.49
N ILE A 266 -25.77 13.60 29.98
CA ILE A 266 -25.04 12.39 29.65
C ILE A 266 -24.67 11.75 30.99
N ASP A 267 -25.38 10.69 31.36
CA ASP A 267 -25.00 9.87 32.50
C ASP A 267 -23.73 9.08 32.15
N PRO A 268 -22.83 8.80 33.12
CA PRO A 268 -21.74 7.87 32.89
C PRO A 268 -22.34 6.51 32.50
N PRO A 269 -21.80 5.82 31.47
CA PRO A 269 -22.37 4.57 30.98
C PRO A 269 -22.40 3.51 32.10
N ASP A 270 -23.52 2.79 32.21
CA ASP A 270 -23.67 1.70 33.17
C ASP A 270 -22.55 0.68 32.99
N THR A 271 -21.84 0.38 34.08
CA THR A 271 -20.72 -0.57 34.12
C THR A 271 -21.23 -2.01 34.08
N ASN A 272 -21.78 -2.42 32.94
CA ASN A 272 -21.84 -3.77 32.36
C ASN A 272 -22.80 -3.73 31.16
N PRO A 273 -22.25 -3.63 29.94
CA PRO A 273 -21.99 -4.87 29.22
C PRO A 273 -20.49 -5.07 28.98
N THR A 274 -20.05 -6.34 28.98
CA THR A 274 -18.70 -6.71 28.54
C THR A 274 -18.50 -6.18 27.12
N PRO A 275 -17.50 -5.31 26.86
CA PRO A 275 -17.18 -4.92 25.50
C PRO A 275 -16.77 -6.18 24.73
N ALA A 276 -17.51 -6.54 23.68
CA ALA A 276 -17.02 -7.50 22.71
C ALA A 276 -15.82 -6.83 22.02
N ALA A 277 -14.60 -7.24 22.42
CA ALA A 277 -13.38 -6.59 21.97
C ALA A 277 -13.30 -6.63 20.43
N THR A 278 -13.20 -5.44 19.84
CA THR A 278 -12.91 -5.26 18.41
C THR A 278 -11.43 -5.49 18.07
N GLY A 279 -10.58 -5.72 19.09
CA GLY A 279 -9.18 -6.04 18.94
C GLY A 279 -8.89 -7.54 18.73
N ARG A 280 -7.61 -7.83 18.46
CA ARG A 280 -7.04 -9.18 18.32
C ARG A 280 -7.37 -10.02 19.56
N GLN A 281 -7.87 -11.24 19.37
CA GLN A 281 -8.13 -12.19 20.44
C GLN A 281 -6.82 -12.56 21.15
N ALA A 282 -6.78 -12.50 22.48
CA ALA A 282 -5.54 -12.58 23.24
C ALA A 282 -4.87 -13.97 23.26
N ASP A 283 -5.65 -15.05 23.16
CA ASP A 283 -5.15 -16.43 23.17
C ASP A 283 -5.32 -17.06 21.77
N ILE A 284 -4.21 -17.55 21.22
CA ILE A 284 -4.13 -18.26 19.93
C ILE A 284 -4.98 -19.54 19.90
N ALA A 285 -5.28 -20.12 21.06
CA ALA A 285 -6.16 -21.27 21.20
C ALA A 285 -7.63 -20.97 20.81
N ASP A 286 -8.05 -19.70 20.83
CA ASP A 286 -9.44 -19.26 20.60
C ASP A 286 -9.69 -18.69 19.18
N TRP A 287 -8.70 -18.75 18.28
CA TRP A 287 -8.78 -18.17 16.92
C TRP A 287 -9.48 -19.05 15.89
N PHE A 288 -10.01 -20.20 16.31
CA PHE A 288 -10.57 -21.22 15.43
C PHE A 288 -12.10 -21.17 15.40
N TYR A 289 -12.66 -21.31 14.22
CA TYR A 289 -14.11 -21.42 14.02
C TYR A 289 -14.41 -22.57 13.05
N ILE A 290 -15.57 -23.18 13.20
CA ILE A 290 -16.12 -24.14 12.23
C ILE A 290 -17.43 -23.60 11.63
N PRO A 291 -17.70 -23.83 10.34
CA PRO A 291 -19.04 -23.63 9.80
C PRO A 291 -20.05 -24.54 10.53
N SER A 292 -21.23 -24.01 10.77
CA SER A 292 -22.34 -24.70 11.41
C SER A 292 -23.65 -24.27 10.76
N TRP A 293 -24.72 -24.99 11.04
CA TRP A 293 -26.03 -24.73 10.46
C TRP A 293 -27.10 -24.67 11.53
N LYS A 294 -27.63 -23.47 11.75
CA LYS A 294 -28.73 -23.24 12.67
C LYS A 294 -30.05 -23.38 11.93
N ARG A 295 -30.88 -24.33 12.37
CA ARG A 295 -32.26 -24.45 11.89
C ARG A 295 -33.03 -23.17 12.21
N SER A 296 -33.70 -22.62 11.20
CA SER A 296 -34.44 -21.36 11.26
C SER A 296 -35.85 -21.51 10.66
N VAL A 297 -36.63 -20.44 10.70
CA VAL A 297 -37.91 -20.26 10.00
C VAL A 297 -37.88 -18.92 9.27
N VAL A 298 -38.58 -18.79 8.14
CA VAL A 298 -38.69 -17.48 7.49
C VAL A 298 -39.53 -16.56 8.37
N SER A 299 -39.05 -15.36 8.63
CA SER A 299 -39.82 -14.36 9.38
C SER A 299 -40.92 -13.79 8.50
N THR A 300 -42.16 -14.22 8.74
CA THR A 300 -43.37 -13.67 8.11
C THR A 300 -43.77 -12.36 8.78
N ALA A 301 -42.90 -11.35 8.69
CA ALA A 301 -43.30 -9.96 8.88
C ALA A 301 -44.36 -9.60 7.82
N GLU A 302 -45.32 -8.77 8.19
CA GLU A 302 -46.65 -8.72 7.56
C GLU A 302 -46.60 -8.48 6.03
N HIS A 303 -47.39 -9.25 5.29
CA HIS A 303 -47.64 -9.03 3.86
C HIS A 303 -48.57 -7.82 3.63
N GLU A 304 -48.12 -6.64 4.05
CA GLU A 304 -48.82 -5.38 3.75
C GLU A 304 -48.67 -5.01 2.27
N GLY A 305 -49.64 -5.45 1.46
CA GLY A 305 -49.83 -5.00 0.08
C GLY A 305 -48.74 -5.37 -0.89
N GLN A 306 -48.80 -6.58 -1.48
CA GLN A 306 -47.97 -6.96 -2.62
C GLN A 306 -48.15 -5.99 -3.79
N THR A 307 -47.22 -5.04 -3.92
CA THR A 307 -47.03 -4.24 -5.13
C THR A 307 -46.52 -5.15 -6.25
N ARG A 308 -47.18 -5.09 -7.40
CA ARG A 308 -46.78 -5.82 -8.61
C ARG A 308 -45.33 -5.47 -8.97
N SER A 309 -44.45 -6.47 -8.91
CA SER A 309 -43.03 -6.36 -9.22
C SER A 309 -42.66 -7.14 -10.49
N CYS A 310 -41.52 -6.79 -11.08
CA CYS A 310 -40.92 -7.48 -12.22
C CYS A 310 -39.79 -8.40 -11.75
N TRP A 311 -39.81 -9.65 -12.23
CA TRP A 311 -38.86 -10.71 -11.90
C TRP A 311 -38.12 -11.18 -13.15
N LEU A 312 -36.80 -11.41 -13.02
CA LEU A 312 -35.96 -12.02 -14.05
C LEU A 312 -35.43 -13.37 -13.54
N LEU A 313 -35.79 -14.47 -14.21
CA LEU A 313 -35.48 -15.83 -13.80
C LEU A 313 -34.55 -16.49 -14.83
N PHE A 314 -33.32 -16.81 -14.43
CA PHE A 314 -32.43 -17.69 -15.17
C PHE A 314 -32.76 -19.13 -14.77
N VAL A 315 -33.61 -19.82 -15.54
CA VAL A 315 -34.28 -21.06 -15.09
C VAL A 315 -33.47 -22.32 -15.41
N ASP A 316 -33.58 -23.32 -14.54
CA ASP A 316 -32.93 -24.62 -14.61
C ASP A 316 -33.62 -25.63 -15.55
N ASP A 317 -32.85 -26.64 -15.97
CA ASP A 317 -33.33 -27.75 -16.79
C ASP A 317 -34.13 -28.82 -16.01
N TRP A 318 -34.18 -28.74 -14.67
CA TRP A 318 -35.09 -29.56 -13.84
C TRP A 318 -36.52 -28.97 -13.74
N GLY A 319 -36.73 -27.78 -14.31
CA GLY A 319 -38.01 -27.10 -14.40
C GLY A 319 -38.51 -26.48 -13.09
N LEU A 320 -37.67 -26.32 -12.06
CA LEU A 320 -38.06 -25.61 -10.83
C LEU A 320 -38.35 -24.14 -11.13
N GLY A 321 -37.51 -23.50 -11.93
CA GLY A 321 -37.66 -22.13 -12.38
C GLY A 321 -38.92 -21.91 -13.22
N ASP A 322 -39.26 -22.86 -14.10
CA ASP A 322 -40.52 -22.83 -14.85
C ASP A 322 -41.74 -22.91 -13.88
N ARG A 323 -41.72 -23.79 -12.87
CA ARG A 323 -42.78 -23.89 -11.84
C ARG A 323 -42.85 -22.65 -10.94
N LEU A 324 -41.72 -22.01 -10.62
CA LEU A 324 -41.68 -20.72 -9.91
C LEU A 324 -42.29 -19.61 -10.76
N ALA A 325 -41.97 -19.55 -12.05
CA ALA A 325 -42.53 -18.56 -12.98
C ALA A 325 -44.05 -18.67 -13.07
N GLU A 326 -44.60 -19.88 -13.18
CA GLU A 326 -46.05 -20.12 -13.18
C GLU A 326 -46.75 -19.55 -11.93
N ARG A 327 -46.21 -19.84 -10.73
CA ARG A 327 -46.75 -19.35 -9.46
C ARG A 327 -46.64 -17.83 -9.32
N LEU A 328 -45.54 -17.22 -9.77
CA LEU A 328 -45.36 -15.75 -9.76
C LEU A 328 -46.34 -15.05 -10.73
N VAL A 329 -46.60 -15.63 -11.91
CA VAL A 329 -47.62 -15.11 -12.85
C VAL A 329 -49.03 -15.25 -12.28
N GLN A 330 -49.33 -16.34 -11.57
CA GLN A 330 -50.60 -16.51 -10.82
C GLN A 330 -50.75 -15.45 -9.71
N GLY A 331 -49.64 -15.05 -9.07
CA GLY A 331 -49.56 -13.92 -8.13
C GLY A 331 -49.59 -12.53 -8.79
N HIS A 332 -49.90 -12.42 -10.09
CA HIS A 332 -49.96 -11.17 -10.86
C HIS A 332 -48.63 -10.39 -11.01
N HIS A 333 -47.48 -11.03 -10.79
CA HIS A 333 -46.17 -10.44 -11.08
C HIS A 333 -45.86 -10.44 -12.59
N ASP A 334 -44.99 -9.52 -13.02
CA ASP A 334 -44.38 -9.59 -14.34
C ASP A 334 -43.14 -10.51 -14.25
N VAL A 335 -43.03 -11.50 -15.13
CA VAL A 335 -41.97 -12.52 -15.11
C VAL A 335 -41.33 -12.63 -16.48
N ILE A 336 -39.99 -12.62 -16.50
CA ILE A 336 -39.14 -12.80 -17.67
C ILE A 336 -38.20 -13.98 -17.39
N ILE A 337 -38.08 -14.88 -18.36
CA ILE A 337 -37.37 -16.16 -18.30
C ILE A 337 -36.17 -16.11 -19.24
N VAL A 338 -35.02 -16.57 -18.74
CA VAL A 338 -33.77 -16.73 -19.48
C VAL A 338 -33.33 -18.19 -19.41
N LYS A 339 -33.10 -18.82 -20.57
CA LYS A 339 -32.52 -20.17 -20.68
C LYS A 339 -31.15 -20.10 -21.37
N PRO A 340 -30.22 -21.04 -21.10
CA PRO A 340 -28.96 -21.11 -21.82
C PRO A 340 -29.22 -21.34 -23.32
N GLY A 341 -28.42 -20.71 -24.17
CA GLY A 341 -28.47 -20.85 -25.63
C GLY A 341 -27.09 -20.79 -26.28
N ALA A 342 -27.01 -21.10 -27.56
CA ALA A 342 -25.78 -20.94 -28.34
C ALA A 342 -25.49 -19.47 -28.70
N GLU A 343 -26.55 -18.65 -28.80
CA GLU A 343 -26.53 -17.23 -29.17
C GLU A 343 -27.72 -16.51 -28.51
N PHE A 344 -27.63 -15.19 -28.34
CA PHE A 344 -28.75 -14.38 -27.87
C PHE A 344 -29.95 -14.49 -28.83
N THR A 345 -31.08 -15.01 -28.32
CA THR A 345 -32.34 -15.10 -29.08
C THR A 345 -33.51 -14.63 -28.23
N LYS A 346 -34.22 -13.59 -28.68
CA LYS A 346 -35.56 -13.28 -28.16
C LYS A 346 -36.57 -14.25 -28.78
N VAL A 347 -37.12 -15.16 -27.98
CA VAL A 347 -38.14 -16.12 -28.43
C VAL A 347 -39.52 -15.46 -28.43
N ASP A 348 -39.85 -14.76 -27.35
CA ASP A 348 -41.02 -13.89 -27.24
C ASP A 348 -40.75 -12.73 -26.25
N ASP A 349 -41.76 -11.97 -25.83
CA ASP A 349 -41.57 -10.85 -24.89
C ASP A 349 -41.12 -11.29 -23.48
N ARG A 350 -41.34 -12.55 -23.10
CA ARG A 350 -41.05 -13.12 -21.78
C ARG A 350 -39.94 -14.18 -21.80
N LEU A 351 -39.62 -14.81 -22.94
CA LEU A 351 -38.60 -15.86 -23.04
C LEU A 351 -37.41 -15.43 -23.91
N TYR A 352 -36.21 -15.53 -23.33
CA TYR A 352 -34.93 -15.24 -23.96
C TYR A 352 -34.00 -16.45 -23.85
N LEU A 353 -33.23 -16.71 -24.90
CA LEU A 353 -32.04 -17.56 -24.87
C LEU A 353 -30.81 -16.66 -24.83
N LEU A 354 -29.80 -17.06 -24.05
CA LEU A 354 -28.59 -16.29 -23.82
C LEU A 354 -27.37 -17.21 -23.80
N ASN A 355 -26.27 -16.85 -24.45
CA ASN A 355 -25.02 -17.60 -24.35
C ASN A 355 -24.30 -17.28 -23.04
N PRO A 356 -24.15 -18.24 -22.09
CA PRO A 356 -23.57 -17.94 -20.78
C PRO A 356 -22.12 -17.45 -20.84
N ARG A 357 -21.40 -17.71 -21.94
CA ARG A 357 -19.98 -17.36 -22.14
C ARG A 357 -19.76 -15.93 -22.68
N GLN A 358 -20.79 -15.27 -23.21
CA GLN A 358 -20.69 -13.93 -23.81
C GLN A 358 -21.24 -12.87 -22.85
N ARG A 359 -20.45 -11.84 -22.52
CA ARG A 359 -20.89 -10.74 -21.63
C ARG A 359 -21.96 -9.89 -22.32
N GLU A 360 -21.78 -9.69 -23.62
CA GLU A 360 -22.56 -8.82 -24.50
C GLU A 360 -24.03 -9.28 -24.57
N ASP A 361 -24.30 -10.58 -24.44
CA ASP A 361 -25.67 -11.12 -24.39
C ASP A 361 -26.40 -10.66 -23.11
N TYR A 362 -25.72 -10.57 -21.95
CA TYR A 362 -26.32 -10.08 -20.70
C TYR A 362 -26.65 -8.59 -20.80
N GLN A 363 -25.76 -7.81 -21.44
CA GLN A 363 -26.02 -6.39 -21.71
C GLN A 363 -27.18 -6.21 -22.70
N THR A 364 -27.23 -7.06 -23.74
CA THR A 364 -28.32 -7.08 -24.74
C THR A 364 -29.66 -7.47 -24.13
N LEU A 365 -29.65 -8.39 -23.15
CA LEU A 365 -30.82 -8.74 -22.35
C LEU A 365 -31.31 -7.55 -21.51
N LEU A 366 -30.44 -6.93 -20.69
CA LEU A 366 -30.85 -5.84 -19.80
C LEU A 366 -31.32 -4.59 -20.56
N ASN A 367 -30.79 -4.36 -21.76
CA ASN A 367 -31.21 -3.29 -22.66
C ASN A 367 -32.53 -3.57 -23.42
N GLN A 368 -33.19 -4.73 -23.22
CA GLN A 368 -34.47 -4.98 -23.87
C GLN A 368 -35.55 -3.99 -23.39
N PRO A 369 -36.39 -3.43 -24.30
CA PRO A 369 -37.38 -2.42 -23.93
C PRO A 369 -38.34 -2.83 -22.82
N ILE A 370 -38.66 -4.13 -22.69
CA ILE A 370 -39.51 -4.63 -21.61
C ILE A 370 -38.82 -4.56 -20.24
N LEU A 371 -37.52 -4.84 -20.16
CA LEU A 371 -36.75 -4.78 -18.91
C LEU A 371 -36.53 -3.33 -18.49
N LEU A 372 -36.22 -2.44 -19.44
CA LEU A 372 -36.13 -0.98 -19.19
C LEU A 372 -37.47 -0.37 -18.74
N ALA A 373 -38.59 -0.82 -19.32
CA ALA A 373 -39.93 -0.32 -18.95
C ALA A 373 -40.48 -0.91 -17.65
N LYS A 374 -40.11 -2.15 -17.29
CA LYS A 374 -40.63 -2.87 -16.13
C LYS A 374 -39.73 -2.81 -14.89
N LYS A 375 -38.43 -2.54 -15.07
CA LYS A 375 -37.40 -2.45 -14.01
C LYS A 375 -37.43 -3.65 -13.05
N PRO A 376 -36.73 -4.75 -13.34
CA PRO A 376 -36.71 -5.92 -12.45
C PRO A 376 -36.16 -5.53 -11.07
N THR A 377 -36.87 -5.91 -10.01
CA THR A 377 -36.40 -5.72 -8.61
C THR A 377 -35.97 -7.04 -7.97
N LYS A 378 -36.24 -8.16 -8.63
CA LYS A 378 -35.87 -9.51 -8.20
C LYS A 378 -35.21 -10.25 -9.37
N ILE A 379 -34.00 -10.75 -9.17
CA ILE A 379 -33.36 -11.72 -10.07
C ILE A 379 -33.22 -13.05 -9.32
N VAL A 380 -33.65 -14.14 -9.95
CA VAL A 380 -33.44 -15.50 -9.44
C VAL A 380 -32.59 -16.27 -10.44
N HIS A 381 -31.46 -16.81 -9.99
CA HIS A 381 -30.52 -17.52 -10.84
C HIS A 381 -30.47 -18.98 -10.43
N LEU A 382 -30.99 -19.86 -11.29
CA LEU A 382 -31.19 -21.29 -11.01
C LEU A 382 -30.34 -22.22 -11.89
N TRP A 383 -29.52 -21.72 -12.83
CA TRP A 383 -28.75 -22.59 -13.75
C TRP A 383 -27.80 -23.58 -13.06
N SER A 384 -27.52 -23.39 -11.76
CA SER A 384 -26.74 -24.31 -10.94
C SER A 384 -27.55 -25.43 -10.27
N VAL A 385 -28.88 -25.46 -10.45
CA VAL A 385 -29.77 -26.57 -10.06
C VAL A 385 -29.70 -27.65 -11.14
N THR A 386 -29.03 -28.75 -10.86
CA THR A 386 -28.72 -29.82 -11.83
C THR A 386 -29.39 -31.14 -11.45
N THR A 387 -29.79 -31.91 -12.46
CA THR A 387 -30.43 -33.24 -12.30
C THR A 387 -29.45 -34.39 -12.04
N THR A 388 -28.16 -34.17 -12.30
CA THR A 388 -27.11 -35.19 -12.22
C THR A 388 -26.87 -35.63 -10.77
N GLN A 389 -27.10 -36.92 -10.48
CA GLN A 389 -26.84 -37.52 -9.17
C GLN A 389 -25.35 -37.70 -8.87
N ASP A 390 -24.51 -37.80 -9.91
CA ASP A 390 -23.06 -37.91 -9.75
C ASP A 390 -22.43 -36.52 -9.79
N SER A 391 -22.02 -36.01 -8.64
CA SER A 391 -21.37 -34.70 -8.52
C SER A 391 -19.98 -34.64 -9.17
N SER A 392 -19.40 -35.78 -9.55
CA SER A 392 -18.14 -35.89 -10.31
C SER A 392 -18.33 -35.94 -11.82
N ALA A 393 -19.58 -36.10 -12.30
CA ALA A 393 -19.91 -36.07 -13.73
C ALA A 393 -20.21 -34.67 -14.27
N LEU A 394 -20.30 -33.64 -13.41
CA LEU A 394 -20.44 -32.25 -13.83
C LEU A 394 -19.06 -31.71 -14.24
N ASP A 395 -18.92 -31.26 -15.49
CA ASP A 395 -17.70 -30.60 -15.93
C ASP A 395 -17.46 -29.29 -15.16
N VAL A 396 -16.22 -29.06 -14.74
CA VAL A 396 -15.89 -27.89 -13.91
C VAL A 396 -15.93 -26.61 -14.73
N ASP A 397 -15.53 -26.65 -16.00
CA ASP A 397 -15.55 -25.47 -16.88
C ASP A 397 -16.99 -25.11 -17.26
N GLU A 398 -17.87 -26.10 -17.48
CA GLU A 398 -19.32 -25.91 -17.60
C GLU A 398 -19.93 -25.32 -16.31
N ALA A 399 -19.60 -25.87 -15.14
CA ALA A 399 -20.07 -25.34 -13.85
C ALA A 399 -19.61 -23.90 -13.60
N GLN A 400 -18.38 -23.53 -13.97
CA GLN A 400 -17.92 -22.14 -13.89
C GLN A 400 -18.65 -21.25 -14.89
N THR A 401 -18.93 -21.77 -16.09
CA THR A 401 -19.62 -21.04 -17.17
C THR A 401 -21.03 -20.64 -16.76
N VAL A 402 -21.84 -21.58 -16.27
CA VAL A 402 -23.22 -21.29 -15.85
C VAL A 402 -23.33 -20.70 -14.45
N GLY A 403 -22.32 -20.91 -13.59
CA GLY A 403 -22.24 -20.35 -12.23
C GLY A 403 -21.43 -19.06 -12.16
N PHE A 404 -20.16 -19.16 -11.78
CA PHE A 404 -19.29 -18.01 -11.49
C PHE A 404 -19.25 -16.96 -12.59
N TYR A 405 -18.98 -17.35 -13.84
CA TYR A 405 -18.88 -16.41 -14.96
C TYR A 405 -20.23 -15.77 -15.31
N SER A 406 -21.33 -16.53 -15.20
CA SER A 406 -22.67 -15.98 -15.38
C SER A 406 -22.99 -14.88 -14.36
N LEU A 407 -22.65 -15.09 -13.08
CA LEU A 407 -22.81 -14.07 -12.04
C LEU A 407 -21.89 -12.87 -12.23
N LEU A 408 -20.65 -13.09 -12.71
CA LEU A 408 -19.70 -12.03 -13.05
C LEU A 408 -20.23 -11.14 -14.18
N TYR A 409 -20.65 -11.73 -15.30
CA TYR A 409 -21.17 -11.00 -16.45
C TYR A 409 -22.51 -10.32 -16.16
N LEU A 410 -23.39 -10.96 -15.38
CA LEU A 410 -24.64 -10.35 -14.93
C LEU A 410 -24.37 -9.10 -14.07
N ALA A 411 -23.45 -9.17 -13.11
CA ALA A 411 -23.09 -8.01 -12.30
C ALA A 411 -22.45 -6.87 -13.13
N GLN A 412 -21.55 -7.21 -14.07
CA GLN A 412 -20.97 -6.24 -15.01
C GLN A 412 -22.05 -5.58 -15.90
N ALA A 413 -22.98 -6.36 -16.44
CA ALA A 413 -24.04 -5.83 -17.30
C ALA A 413 -25.08 -5.01 -16.52
N LEU A 414 -25.33 -5.33 -15.24
CA LEU A 414 -26.16 -4.51 -14.34
C LEU A 414 -25.51 -3.14 -14.08
N ASP A 415 -24.19 -3.09 -13.83
CA ASP A 415 -23.41 -1.85 -13.71
C ASP A 415 -23.53 -1.00 -14.99
N ASP A 416 -23.27 -1.62 -16.16
CA ASP A 416 -23.36 -0.96 -17.47
C ASP A 416 -24.77 -0.44 -17.80
N SER A 417 -25.82 -1.07 -17.26
CA SER A 417 -27.23 -0.69 -17.53
C SER A 417 -27.69 0.58 -16.80
N GLY A 418 -26.94 1.05 -15.80
CA GLY A 418 -27.30 2.22 -14.98
C GLY A 418 -28.54 2.00 -14.10
N LEU A 419 -28.93 0.76 -13.81
CA LEU A 419 -30.00 0.44 -12.87
C LEU A 419 -29.59 0.79 -11.43
N THR A 420 -30.06 1.94 -10.94
CA THR A 420 -29.80 2.43 -9.57
C THR A 420 -30.80 1.94 -8.53
N ASP A 421 -31.91 1.34 -8.96
CA ASP A 421 -32.95 0.85 -8.05
C ASP A 421 -32.45 -0.38 -7.26
N ALA A 422 -33.01 -0.59 -6.06
CA ALA A 422 -32.65 -1.73 -5.22
C ALA A 422 -33.13 -3.05 -5.84
N LEU A 423 -32.22 -4.01 -5.95
CA LEU A 423 -32.43 -5.29 -6.62
C LEU A 423 -31.91 -6.44 -5.77
N ASP A 424 -32.71 -7.50 -5.61
CA ASP A 424 -32.28 -8.73 -4.92
C ASP A 424 -31.90 -9.81 -5.93
N LEU A 425 -30.64 -10.25 -5.92
CA LEU A 425 -30.14 -11.41 -6.62
C LEU A 425 -30.14 -12.64 -5.70
N THR A 426 -30.98 -13.64 -6.00
CA THR A 426 -30.98 -14.92 -5.28
C THR A 426 -30.44 -16.02 -6.18
N VAL A 427 -29.30 -16.60 -5.83
CA VAL A 427 -28.75 -17.77 -6.52
C VAL A 427 -29.29 -19.03 -5.85
N ILE A 428 -30.00 -19.86 -6.61
CA ILE A 428 -30.51 -21.16 -6.19
C ILE A 428 -29.63 -22.25 -6.80
N SER A 429 -29.20 -23.19 -5.96
CA SER A 429 -28.24 -24.24 -6.29
C SER A 429 -28.61 -25.55 -5.58
N ASN A 430 -28.08 -26.69 -6.02
CA ASN A 430 -28.09 -27.94 -5.26
C ASN A 430 -26.69 -28.51 -5.17
N GLN A 431 -26.43 -29.36 -4.17
CA GLN A 431 -25.14 -30.02 -3.92
C GLN A 431 -23.99 -29.06 -3.57
N MET A 432 -24.24 -27.80 -3.26
CA MET A 432 -23.18 -26.83 -2.95
C MET A 432 -22.77 -26.80 -1.47
N GLN A 433 -23.68 -27.14 -0.55
CA GLN A 433 -23.49 -26.94 0.89
C GLN A 433 -23.55 -28.25 1.70
N ASP A 434 -22.57 -28.46 2.58
CA ASP A 434 -22.62 -29.47 3.64
C ASP A 434 -23.46 -28.96 4.80
N VAL A 435 -24.64 -29.55 5.04
CA VAL A 435 -25.61 -29.08 6.06
C VAL A 435 -25.92 -30.18 7.07
N THR A 436 -26.10 -31.41 6.62
CA THR A 436 -26.51 -32.55 7.45
C THR A 436 -25.46 -33.66 7.53
N GLY A 437 -24.39 -33.57 6.73
CA GLY A 437 -23.40 -34.63 6.59
C GLY A 437 -23.81 -35.74 5.60
N ALA A 438 -25.01 -35.67 5.00
CA ALA A 438 -25.56 -36.69 4.11
C ALA A 438 -25.52 -36.32 2.61
N GLU A 439 -25.26 -35.06 2.28
CA GLU A 439 -25.29 -34.51 0.93
C GLU A 439 -24.20 -35.10 0.01
N GLN A 440 -24.46 -35.22 -1.28
CA GLN A 440 -23.38 -35.35 -2.26
C GLN A 440 -22.94 -33.96 -2.68
N LEU A 441 -21.68 -33.60 -2.42
CA LEU A 441 -21.17 -32.26 -2.68
C LEU A 441 -20.57 -32.16 -4.09
N CYS A 442 -20.83 -31.04 -4.76
CA CYS A 442 -20.24 -30.63 -6.03
C CYS A 442 -19.38 -29.36 -5.80
N PRO A 443 -18.08 -29.50 -5.46
CA PRO A 443 -17.22 -28.36 -5.12
C PRO A 443 -17.16 -27.27 -6.20
N ALA A 444 -17.33 -27.66 -7.47
CA ALA A 444 -17.36 -26.76 -8.62
C ALA A 444 -18.42 -25.64 -8.49
N LYS A 445 -19.53 -25.89 -7.79
CA LYS A 445 -20.60 -24.91 -7.57
C LYS A 445 -20.26 -23.90 -6.46
N ALA A 446 -19.44 -24.30 -5.49
CA ALA A 446 -19.08 -23.45 -4.34
C ALA A 446 -18.36 -22.16 -4.74
N THR A 447 -17.78 -22.09 -5.94
CA THR A 447 -17.20 -20.87 -6.51
C THR A 447 -18.20 -19.72 -6.60
N MET A 448 -19.51 -19.98 -6.75
CA MET A 448 -20.54 -18.93 -6.76
C MET A 448 -20.59 -18.15 -5.44
N LEU A 449 -20.13 -18.73 -4.31
CA LEU A 449 -20.09 -18.03 -3.03
C LEU A 449 -19.17 -16.81 -3.05
N GLY A 450 -18.16 -16.78 -3.92
CA GLY A 450 -17.29 -15.61 -4.13
C GLY A 450 -18.08 -14.38 -4.61
N PRO A 451 -18.66 -14.36 -5.83
CA PRO A 451 -19.48 -13.25 -6.29
C PRO A 451 -20.72 -13.05 -5.42
N ILE A 452 -21.34 -14.08 -4.84
CA ILE A 452 -22.48 -13.89 -3.91
C ILE A 452 -22.09 -13.04 -2.70
N LYS A 453 -20.87 -13.18 -2.16
CA LYS A 453 -20.37 -12.37 -1.04
C LYS A 453 -19.86 -11.00 -1.50
N VAL A 454 -19.21 -10.92 -2.67
CA VAL A 454 -18.51 -9.70 -3.12
C VAL A 454 -19.41 -8.73 -3.91
N ILE A 455 -20.41 -9.21 -4.66
CA ILE A 455 -21.39 -8.34 -5.36
C ILE A 455 -22.00 -7.29 -4.43
N PRO A 456 -22.62 -7.62 -3.28
CA PRO A 456 -23.22 -6.60 -2.42
C PRO A 456 -22.18 -5.64 -1.82
N GLN A 457 -20.94 -6.09 -1.64
CA GLN A 457 -19.86 -5.24 -1.13
C GLN A 457 -19.41 -4.20 -2.17
N GLU A 458 -19.40 -4.56 -3.46
CA GLU A 458 -19.03 -3.67 -4.58
C GLU A 458 -20.22 -2.85 -5.12
N TYR A 459 -21.45 -3.35 -5.00
CA TYR A 459 -22.67 -2.80 -5.60
C TYR A 459 -23.78 -2.62 -4.55
N ARG A 460 -23.92 -1.40 -4.02
CA ARG A 460 -24.79 -1.06 -2.89
C ARG A 460 -26.28 -1.33 -3.11
N ASN A 461 -26.74 -1.17 -4.35
CA ASN A 461 -28.13 -1.40 -4.73
C ASN A 461 -28.43 -2.88 -5.02
N LEU A 462 -27.40 -3.74 -5.11
CA LEU A 462 -27.56 -5.17 -5.31
C LEU A 462 -27.42 -5.92 -3.98
N SER A 463 -28.53 -6.51 -3.50
CA SER A 463 -28.42 -7.56 -2.48
C SER A 463 -28.13 -8.89 -3.18
N CYS A 464 -27.33 -9.75 -2.56
CA CYS A 464 -27.07 -11.09 -3.09
C CYS A 464 -27.11 -12.14 -1.98
N ARG A 465 -27.65 -13.34 -2.29
CA ARG A 465 -27.66 -14.49 -1.38
C ARG A 465 -27.60 -15.83 -2.11
N SER A 466 -27.14 -16.84 -1.38
CA SER A 466 -27.16 -18.25 -1.74
C SER A 466 -28.35 -18.95 -1.07
N VAL A 467 -29.12 -19.71 -1.85
CA VAL A 467 -30.09 -20.70 -1.36
C VAL A 467 -29.73 -22.06 -1.95
N ASP A 468 -29.19 -22.97 -1.14
CA ASP A 468 -28.88 -24.34 -1.58
C ASP A 468 -30.03 -25.29 -1.21
N ILE A 469 -30.50 -26.08 -2.18
CA ILE A 469 -31.69 -26.92 -2.05
C ILE A 469 -31.34 -28.40 -2.22
N GLU A 470 -32.05 -29.24 -1.47
CA GLU A 470 -32.15 -30.67 -1.74
C GLU A 470 -33.19 -30.90 -2.83
N VAL A 471 -32.75 -31.40 -4.00
CA VAL A 471 -33.63 -31.91 -5.08
C VAL A 471 -33.73 -33.43 -5.06
N GLU A 472 -32.74 -34.09 -4.45
CA GLU A 472 -32.65 -35.54 -4.36
C GLU A 472 -33.67 -36.08 -3.35
N MET A 473 -34.29 -37.21 -3.69
CA MET A 473 -35.31 -37.90 -2.87
C MET A 473 -36.61 -37.13 -2.55
N LEU A 474 -36.83 -35.95 -3.15
CA LEU A 474 -38.15 -35.30 -3.09
C LEU A 474 -39.16 -36.05 -3.98
N GLY A 475 -40.25 -36.53 -3.37
CA GLY A 475 -41.48 -36.86 -4.11
C GLY A 475 -42.31 -35.62 -4.38
N ALA A 476 -43.36 -35.72 -5.20
CA ALA A 476 -44.19 -34.57 -5.62
C ALA A 476 -44.71 -33.68 -4.47
N ALA A 477 -45.04 -34.24 -3.30
CA ALA A 477 -45.43 -33.45 -2.13
C ALA A 477 -44.25 -32.67 -1.49
N GLY A 478 -43.04 -33.23 -1.54
CA GLY A 478 -41.80 -32.55 -1.13
C GLY A 478 -41.41 -31.44 -2.10
N GLU A 479 -41.54 -31.66 -3.41
CA GLU A 479 -41.32 -30.61 -4.42
C GLU A 479 -42.27 -29.42 -4.25
N GLN A 480 -43.57 -29.65 -4.00
CA GLN A 480 -44.52 -28.57 -3.73
C GLN A 480 -44.17 -27.84 -2.42
N THR A 481 -43.77 -28.58 -1.37
CA THR A 481 -43.33 -27.96 -0.10
C THR A 481 -42.10 -27.08 -0.30
N LEU A 482 -41.11 -27.52 -1.09
CA LEU A 482 -39.94 -26.74 -1.45
C LEU A 482 -40.32 -25.51 -2.27
N LEU A 483 -41.21 -25.65 -3.26
CA LEU A 483 -41.70 -24.55 -4.10
C LEU A 483 -42.39 -23.46 -3.25
N ASP A 484 -43.28 -23.85 -2.34
CA ASP A 484 -43.98 -22.92 -1.45
C ASP A 484 -43.00 -22.24 -0.47
N HIS A 485 -42.02 -22.98 0.08
CA HIS A 485 -40.94 -22.40 0.88
C HIS A 485 -40.08 -21.39 0.11
N LEU A 486 -39.70 -21.70 -1.14
CA LEU A 486 -38.91 -20.81 -1.99
C LEU A 486 -39.68 -19.55 -2.35
N LEU A 487 -40.99 -19.63 -2.64
CA LEU A 487 -41.82 -18.44 -2.86
C LEU A 487 -41.83 -17.50 -1.65
N VAL A 488 -41.91 -18.05 -0.43
CA VAL A 488 -41.85 -17.28 0.82
C VAL A 488 -40.44 -16.69 1.03
N GLU A 489 -39.38 -17.48 0.81
CA GLU A 489 -37.98 -17.03 0.90
C GLU A 489 -37.65 -15.91 -0.09
N LEU A 490 -38.14 -16.01 -1.33
CA LEU A 490 -37.95 -15.03 -2.41
C LEU A 490 -38.74 -13.74 -2.19
N SER A 491 -39.90 -13.82 -1.53
CA SER A 491 -40.79 -12.69 -1.27
C SER A 491 -40.48 -11.93 0.04
N GLY A 492 -39.71 -12.50 0.97
CA GLY A 492 -39.39 -11.91 2.28
C GLY A 492 -38.40 -10.73 2.23
N GLY A 493 -38.51 -9.84 3.23
CA GLY A 493 -37.66 -8.63 3.35
C GLY A 493 -36.39 -8.78 4.20
N LYS A 494 -36.38 -9.68 5.20
CA LYS A 494 -35.16 -10.10 5.92
C LYS A 494 -34.63 -11.36 5.25
N THR A 495 -33.37 -11.33 4.80
CA THR A 495 -32.78 -12.43 4.04
C THR A 495 -31.33 -12.65 4.46
N GLU A 496 -31.07 -13.81 5.07
CA GLU A 496 -29.72 -14.24 5.44
C GLU A 496 -28.92 -14.59 4.18
N ALA A 497 -27.60 -14.33 4.18
CA ALA A 497 -26.78 -14.39 2.97
C ALA A 497 -26.53 -15.82 2.44
N VAL A 498 -26.54 -16.82 3.32
CA VAL A 498 -26.36 -18.23 2.97
C VAL A 498 -27.40 -19.06 3.72
N VAL A 499 -28.34 -19.61 2.95
CA VAL A 499 -29.48 -20.41 3.42
C VAL A 499 -29.43 -21.77 2.73
N ALA A 500 -29.91 -22.82 3.40
CA ALA A 500 -30.13 -24.11 2.79
C ALA A 500 -31.50 -24.70 3.17
N TYR A 501 -32.06 -25.49 2.25
CA TYR A 501 -33.28 -26.28 2.48
C TYR A 501 -32.94 -27.78 2.40
N ARG A 502 -33.32 -28.51 3.45
CA ARG A 502 -33.20 -29.97 3.58
C ARG A 502 -34.52 -30.52 4.10
N GLY A 503 -35.17 -31.36 3.33
CA GLY A 503 -36.56 -31.77 3.50
C GLY A 503 -37.48 -30.55 3.75
N LYS A 504 -38.17 -30.56 4.90
CA LYS A 504 -39.07 -29.47 5.32
C LYS A 504 -38.39 -28.39 6.19
N HIS A 505 -37.06 -28.32 6.21
CA HIS A 505 -36.32 -27.48 7.15
C HIS A 505 -35.43 -26.45 6.43
N ARG A 506 -35.55 -25.20 6.88
CA ARG A 506 -34.67 -24.09 6.53
C ARG A 506 -33.50 -24.05 7.50
N TRP A 507 -32.31 -23.87 6.97
CA TRP A 507 -31.05 -23.77 7.70
C TRP A 507 -30.33 -22.50 7.30
N VAL A 508 -29.68 -21.86 8.27
CA VAL A 508 -28.87 -20.66 8.07
C VAL A 508 -27.44 -20.97 8.51
N GLN A 509 -26.45 -20.60 7.69
CA GLN A 509 -25.05 -20.80 8.04
C GLN A 509 -24.66 -19.91 9.23
N THR A 510 -24.06 -20.50 10.26
CA THR A 510 -23.41 -19.83 11.39
C THR A 510 -21.95 -20.27 11.48
N PHE A 511 -21.17 -19.62 12.35
CA PHE A 511 -19.78 -19.98 12.61
C PHE A 511 -19.60 -20.12 14.11
N GLU A 512 -19.37 -21.34 14.58
CA GLU A 512 -19.20 -21.60 16.01
C GLU A 512 -17.72 -21.48 16.38
N PRO A 513 -17.36 -20.70 17.41
CA PRO A 513 -15.99 -20.67 17.93
C PRO A 513 -15.67 -22.02 18.57
N ILE A 514 -14.46 -22.52 18.29
CA ILE A 514 -13.91 -23.71 18.92
C ILE A 514 -12.54 -23.39 19.50
N ARG A 515 -12.20 -24.03 20.61
CA ARG A 515 -10.90 -23.89 21.25
C ARG A 515 -10.06 -25.13 20.94
N LEU A 516 -8.90 -24.96 20.31
CA LEU A 516 -7.95 -26.04 20.02
C LEU A 516 -6.68 -25.84 20.85
N GLU A 517 -6.47 -26.69 21.85
CA GLU A 517 -5.29 -26.62 22.71
C GLU A 517 -4.01 -27.10 22.01
N GLY A 518 -2.87 -26.61 22.50
CA GLY A 518 -1.56 -27.08 22.06
C GLY A 518 -1.25 -28.48 22.57
N SER A 519 -0.28 -29.15 21.95
CA SER A 519 0.24 -30.44 22.42
C SER A 519 1.76 -30.45 22.41
N ASP A 520 2.35 -31.00 23.46
CA ASP A 520 3.79 -31.30 23.54
C ASP A 520 4.21 -32.50 22.67
N HIS A 521 3.24 -33.15 22.01
CA HIS A 521 3.46 -34.28 21.12
C HIS A 521 3.13 -33.91 19.67
N PRO A 522 3.84 -34.48 18.69
CA PRO A 522 3.53 -34.26 17.28
C PRO A 522 2.08 -34.70 16.98
N PRO A 523 1.34 -33.97 16.14
CA PRO A 523 0.00 -34.34 15.69
C PRO A 523 -0.08 -35.78 15.19
N SER A 524 -1.17 -36.49 15.52
CA SER A 524 -1.28 -37.94 15.25
C SER A 524 -1.21 -38.34 13.76
N HIS A 525 -1.52 -37.41 12.85
CA HIS A 525 -1.38 -37.58 11.40
C HIS A 525 0.06 -37.43 10.88
N LEU A 526 0.99 -36.96 11.72
CA LEU A 526 2.40 -36.77 11.38
C LEU A 526 3.28 -37.89 11.94
N LYS A 527 4.04 -38.52 11.05
CA LYS A 527 5.05 -39.54 11.36
C LYS A 527 6.45 -38.93 11.40
N VAL A 528 7.26 -39.36 12.37
CA VAL A 528 8.70 -39.06 12.42
C VAL A 528 9.38 -39.69 11.19
N GLY A 529 10.13 -38.88 10.43
CA GLY A 529 10.69 -39.28 9.13
C GLY A 529 9.66 -39.46 8.00
N GLY A 530 8.39 -39.07 8.22
CA GLY A 530 7.33 -39.19 7.23
C GLY A 530 7.57 -38.33 5.98
N VAL A 531 6.96 -38.72 4.86
CA VAL A 531 7.21 -38.13 3.53
C VAL A 531 6.04 -37.24 3.10
N TYR A 532 6.23 -35.94 2.95
CA TYR A 532 5.14 -35.01 2.63
C TYR A 532 5.36 -34.23 1.33
N LEU A 533 4.33 -34.20 0.47
CA LEU A 533 4.31 -33.43 -0.77
C LEU A 533 3.69 -32.04 -0.53
N ILE A 534 4.44 -30.98 -0.78
CA ILE A 534 3.98 -29.59 -0.64
C ILE A 534 4.00 -28.89 -1.99
N THR A 535 2.81 -28.65 -2.55
CA THR A 535 2.67 -27.80 -3.75
C THR A 535 2.70 -26.33 -3.37
N GLY A 536 3.47 -25.52 -4.09
CA GLY A 536 3.82 -24.18 -3.63
C GLY A 536 4.81 -24.19 -2.46
N GLY A 537 5.54 -25.29 -2.23
CA GLY A 537 6.39 -25.50 -1.05
C GLY A 537 7.59 -24.55 -0.88
N LEU A 538 7.89 -23.73 -1.90
CA LEU A 538 8.89 -22.65 -1.83
C LEU A 538 8.25 -21.24 -1.85
N GLY A 539 6.93 -21.14 -1.79
CA GLY A 539 6.20 -19.91 -1.49
C GLY A 539 5.92 -19.82 0.01
N GLY A 540 5.82 -18.60 0.58
CA GLY A 540 5.97 -18.41 2.02
C GLY A 540 5.08 -19.25 2.94
N VAL A 541 3.79 -19.48 2.62
CA VAL A 541 2.93 -20.37 3.43
C VAL A 541 3.41 -21.83 3.34
N GLY A 542 3.63 -22.34 2.13
CA GLY A 542 4.13 -23.70 1.93
C GLY A 542 5.50 -23.93 2.57
N LEU A 543 6.36 -22.92 2.57
CA LEU A 543 7.66 -22.94 3.23
C LEU A 543 7.53 -22.94 4.76
N ALA A 544 6.67 -22.11 5.34
CA ALA A 544 6.44 -22.12 6.80
C ALA A 544 5.91 -23.49 7.26
N LEU A 545 5.01 -24.12 6.51
CA LEU A 545 4.54 -25.48 6.82
C LEU A 545 5.65 -26.53 6.60
N ALA A 546 6.52 -26.36 5.61
CA ALA A 546 7.70 -27.20 5.41
C ALA A 546 8.68 -27.14 6.60
N GLU A 547 8.96 -25.93 7.10
CA GLU A 547 9.80 -25.71 8.29
C GLU A 547 9.22 -26.40 9.53
N TYR A 548 7.91 -26.31 9.75
CA TYR A 548 7.25 -26.98 10.87
C TYR A 548 7.44 -28.50 10.78
N LEU A 549 7.17 -29.10 9.61
CA LEU A 549 7.36 -30.54 9.40
C LEU A 549 8.82 -30.98 9.58
N ALA A 550 9.78 -30.16 9.11
CA ALA A 550 11.21 -30.38 9.33
C ALA A 550 11.58 -30.35 10.83
N GLN A 551 11.08 -29.37 11.57
CA GLN A 551 11.40 -29.17 12.99
C GLN A 551 10.72 -30.19 13.92
N THR A 552 9.43 -30.48 13.70
CA THR A 552 8.61 -31.27 14.62
C THR A 552 8.76 -32.77 14.42
N VAL A 553 8.97 -33.24 13.17
CA VAL A 553 9.02 -34.67 12.85
C VAL A 553 10.20 -35.09 11.97
N GLN A 554 11.16 -34.21 11.67
CA GLN A 554 12.29 -34.49 10.76
C GLN A 554 11.82 -35.07 9.43
N ALA A 555 10.81 -34.42 8.86
CA ALA A 555 10.14 -34.86 7.63
C ALA A 555 11.08 -35.01 6.42
N ASN A 556 10.76 -35.96 5.56
CA ASN A 556 11.22 -35.94 4.18
C ASN A 556 10.24 -35.11 3.35
N LEU A 557 10.72 -34.13 2.58
CA LEU A 557 9.85 -33.12 1.95
C LEU A 557 10.02 -33.09 0.44
N ILE A 558 8.90 -33.23 -0.28
CA ILE A 558 8.83 -33.05 -1.72
C ILE A 558 8.24 -31.66 -1.98
N LEU A 559 9.07 -30.73 -2.46
CA LEU A 559 8.65 -29.33 -2.68
C LEU A 559 8.47 -29.08 -4.17
N THR A 560 7.26 -28.67 -4.57
CA THR A 560 6.95 -28.37 -5.98
C THR A 560 6.57 -26.93 -6.23
N GLY A 561 6.93 -26.43 -7.41
CA GLY A 561 6.57 -25.10 -7.89
C GLY A 561 6.97 -24.85 -9.33
N ARG A 562 6.43 -23.78 -9.93
CA ARG A 562 6.59 -23.45 -11.36
C ARG A 562 7.96 -22.86 -11.71
N SER A 563 8.61 -22.16 -10.77
CA SER A 563 9.94 -21.58 -10.98
C SER A 563 10.99 -22.69 -11.07
N PRO A 564 11.94 -22.64 -12.03
CA PRO A 564 13.09 -23.54 -12.01
C PRO A 564 13.98 -23.24 -10.80
N VAL A 565 14.58 -24.29 -10.25
CA VAL A 565 15.68 -24.20 -9.27
C VAL A 565 16.88 -24.91 -9.91
N PRO A 566 18.07 -24.28 -9.96
CA PRO A 566 19.24 -24.88 -10.62
C PRO A 566 19.75 -26.10 -9.85
N THR A 567 20.56 -26.93 -10.50
CA THR A 567 21.21 -28.08 -9.86
C THR A 567 22.15 -27.62 -8.73
N ARG A 568 22.23 -28.39 -7.64
CA ARG A 568 23.07 -28.12 -6.46
C ARG A 568 24.50 -27.68 -6.77
N ALA A 569 25.13 -28.29 -7.77
CA ALA A 569 26.50 -27.96 -8.18
C ALA A 569 26.70 -26.51 -8.67
N ALA A 570 25.61 -25.80 -9.01
CA ALA A 570 25.64 -24.40 -9.45
C ALA A 570 25.22 -23.41 -8.34
N TRP A 571 24.89 -23.89 -7.12
CA TRP A 571 24.39 -23.02 -6.05
C TRP A 571 25.48 -22.11 -5.49
N ASP A 572 26.68 -22.64 -5.22
CA ASP A 572 27.79 -21.85 -4.66
C ASP A 572 28.25 -20.75 -5.63
N GLU A 573 28.30 -21.06 -6.94
CA GLU A 573 28.60 -20.08 -8.00
C GLU A 573 27.49 -19.02 -8.10
N TRP A 574 26.21 -19.43 -8.03
CA TRP A 574 25.08 -18.50 -8.06
C TRP A 574 25.09 -17.55 -6.86
N LEU A 575 25.20 -18.09 -5.63
CA LEU A 575 25.17 -17.34 -4.38
C LEU A 575 26.39 -16.42 -4.22
N ALA A 576 27.54 -16.75 -4.81
CA ALA A 576 28.70 -15.87 -4.84
C ALA A 576 28.57 -14.71 -5.85
N GLY A 577 27.71 -14.85 -6.86
CA GLY A 577 27.52 -13.87 -7.94
C GLY A 577 26.28 -12.97 -7.82
N HIS A 578 25.35 -13.27 -6.91
CA HIS A 578 24.04 -12.61 -6.80
C HIS A 578 23.75 -12.12 -5.37
N ASP A 579 22.92 -11.08 -5.28
CA ASP A 579 22.53 -10.47 -4.01
C ASP A 579 21.69 -11.42 -3.12
N GLU A 580 21.68 -11.16 -1.81
CA GLU A 580 20.90 -11.93 -0.84
C GLU A 580 19.39 -11.78 -1.04
N GLN A 581 18.94 -10.62 -1.54
CA GLN A 581 17.53 -10.38 -1.84
C GLN A 581 17.09 -10.94 -3.21
N ASP A 582 17.99 -11.53 -4.01
CA ASP A 582 17.59 -12.17 -5.27
C ASP A 582 16.58 -13.31 -5.01
N PRO A 583 15.45 -13.39 -5.75
CA PRO A 583 14.42 -14.41 -5.52
C PRO A 583 14.89 -15.87 -5.66
N LEU A 584 15.97 -16.13 -6.42
CA LEU A 584 16.54 -17.46 -6.54
C LEU A 584 17.55 -17.74 -5.41
N SER A 585 18.38 -16.75 -5.03
CA SER A 585 19.23 -16.82 -3.84
C SER A 585 18.41 -17.12 -2.58
N ARG A 586 17.28 -16.43 -2.36
CA ARG A 586 16.37 -16.72 -1.23
C ARG A 586 15.85 -18.16 -1.28
N LYS A 587 15.41 -18.65 -2.44
CA LYS A 587 14.93 -20.05 -2.58
C LYS A 587 16.02 -21.07 -2.28
N ILE A 588 17.23 -20.87 -2.78
CA ILE A 588 18.38 -21.75 -2.51
C ILE A 588 18.68 -21.78 -1.01
N ARG A 589 18.75 -20.62 -0.34
CA ARG A 589 18.99 -20.52 1.11
C ARG A 589 17.87 -21.19 1.93
N ASN A 590 16.61 -21.02 1.53
CA ASN A 590 15.48 -21.66 2.20
C ASN A 590 15.54 -23.19 2.09
N ILE A 591 15.97 -23.72 0.94
CA ILE A 591 16.21 -25.16 0.75
C ILE A 591 17.36 -25.62 1.66
N GLN A 592 18.50 -24.92 1.66
CA GLN A 592 19.63 -25.24 2.55
C GLN A 592 19.27 -25.18 4.05
N ALA A 593 18.41 -24.25 4.45
CA ALA A 593 17.93 -24.13 5.83
C ALA A 593 17.07 -25.33 6.25
N LEU A 594 16.18 -25.81 5.37
CA LEU A 594 15.39 -27.03 5.61
C LEU A 594 16.28 -28.28 5.72
N GLU A 595 17.35 -28.39 4.93
CA GLU A 595 18.33 -29.49 5.05
C GLU A 595 19.14 -29.42 6.34
N ALA A 596 19.50 -28.21 6.79
CA ALA A 596 20.21 -28.01 8.06
C ALA A 596 19.38 -28.44 9.28
N LEU A 597 18.04 -28.49 9.15
CA LEU A 597 17.12 -29.06 10.16
C LEU A 597 17.07 -30.61 10.12
N GLY A 598 17.81 -31.25 9.22
CA GLY A 598 17.91 -32.71 9.10
C GLY A 598 16.89 -33.35 8.15
N SER A 599 16.15 -32.56 7.38
CA SER A 599 15.16 -33.05 6.41
C SER A 599 15.80 -33.44 5.07
N GLU A 600 15.41 -34.58 4.49
CA GLU A 600 15.79 -34.90 3.11
C GLU A 600 14.80 -34.25 2.12
N LEU A 601 15.33 -33.54 1.11
CA LEU A 601 14.52 -32.73 0.20
C LEU A 601 14.56 -33.21 -1.25
N LEU A 602 13.37 -33.32 -1.85
CA LEU A 602 13.19 -33.51 -3.29
C LEU A 602 12.47 -32.30 -3.89
N VAL A 603 13.24 -31.35 -4.43
CA VAL A 603 12.70 -30.13 -5.06
C VAL A 603 12.47 -30.38 -6.55
N LEU A 604 11.22 -30.29 -7.01
CA LEU A 604 10.83 -30.61 -8.39
C LEU A 604 10.05 -29.46 -9.04
N GLN A 605 10.51 -29.02 -10.22
CA GLN A 605 9.76 -28.05 -11.01
C GLN A 605 8.52 -28.70 -11.63
N ALA A 606 7.33 -28.24 -11.24
CA ALA A 606 6.04 -28.71 -11.74
C ALA A 606 4.99 -27.60 -11.64
N ASP A 607 4.09 -27.54 -12.62
CA ASP A 607 2.80 -26.89 -12.46
C ASP A 607 1.81 -27.92 -11.93
N VAL A 608 1.07 -27.59 -10.87
CA VAL A 608 0.08 -28.50 -10.25
C VAL A 608 -1.10 -28.78 -11.19
N THR A 609 -1.31 -27.95 -12.22
CA THR A 609 -2.36 -28.11 -13.22
C THR A 609 -2.01 -29.09 -14.35
N ASP A 610 -0.73 -29.44 -14.49
CA ASP A 610 -0.23 -30.41 -15.48
C ASP A 610 -0.25 -31.82 -14.87
N GLU A 611 -1.26 -32.60 -15.26
CA GLU A 611 -1.50 -33.94 -14.74
C GLU A 611 -0.34 -34.92 -15.03
N GLU A 612 0.23 -34.88 -16.22
CA GLU A 612 1.36 -35.75 -16.59
C GLU A 612 2.63 -35.35 -15.84
N ARG A 613 2.85 -34.04 -15.64
CA ARG A 613 3.97 -33.57 -14.81
C ARG A 613 3.80 -33.94 -13.35
N MET A 614 2.57 -33.92 -12.82
CA MET A 614 2.29 -34.36 -11.46
C MET A 614 2.39 -35.89 -11.29
N LYS A 615 1.96 -36.70 -12.27
CA LYS A 615 2.26 -38.15 -12.31
C LYS A 615 3.77 -38.41 -12.27
N TRP A 616 4.56 -37.63 -13.02
CA TRP A 616 6.01 -37.71 -12.97
C TRP A 616 6.58 -37.32 -11.59
N VAL A 617 6.06 -36.27 -10.94
CA VAL A 617 6.42 -35.92 -9.55
C VAL A 617 6.19 -37.10 -8.61
N ILE A 618 4.99 -37.69 -8.63
CA ILE A 618 4.66 -38.86 -7.79
C ILE A 618 5.62 -40.02 -8.07
N ALA A 619 5.90 -40.33 -9.33
CA ALA A 619 6.83 -41.40 -9.70
C ALA A 619 8.26 -41.14 -9.18
N GLN A 620 8.76 -39.90 -9.23
CA GLN A 620 10.06 -39.55 -8.66
C GLN A 620 10.06 -39.63 -7.12
N SER A 621 8.99 -39.17 -6.47
CA SER A 621 8.81 -39.24 -5.02
C SER A 621 8.80 -40.68 -4.51
N LEU A 622 8.02 -41.57 -5.14
CA LEU A 622 7.98 -42.98 -4.80
C LEU A 622 9.31 -43.68 -5.10
N ALA A 623 9.99 -43.33 -6.20
CA ALA A 623 11.32 -43.87 -6.49
C ALA A 623 12.40 -43.41 -5.50
N ARG A 624 12.24 -42.24 -4.87
CA ARG A 624 13.18 -41.69 -3.88
C ARG A 624 12.90 -42.16 -2.45
N PHE A 625 11.64 -42.13 -2.03
CA PHE A 625 11.22 -42.30 -0.63
C PHE A 625 10.30 -43.50 -0.38
N GLY A 626 9.85 -44.20 -1.42
CA GLY A 626 8.99 -45.39 -1.33
C GLY A 626 7.50 -45.10 -1.06
N GLN A 627 7.15 -43.97 -0.43
CA GLN A 627 5.79 -43.61 -0.03
C GLN A 627 5.56 -42.09 -0.02
N ILE A 628 4.29 -41.66 0.13
CA ILE A 628 3.91 -40.27 0.44
C ILE A 628 2.86 -40.31 1.56
N ASP A 629 3.24 -39.86 2.76
CA ASP A 629 2.41 -39.88 3.97
C ASP A 629 1.35 -38.78 4.03
N GLY A 630 1.55 -37.67 3.31
CA GLY A 630 0.56 -36.58 3.28
C GLY A 630 0.81 -35.56 2.18
N VAL A 631 -0.24 -34.84 1.80
CA VAL A 631 -0.20 -33.81 0.75
C VAL A 631 -0.69 -32.47 1.31
N ILE A 632 0.08 -31.41 1.06
CA ILE A 632 -0.26 -30.03 1.42
C ILE A 632 -0.36 -29.19 0.14
N HIS A 633 -1.54 -28.67 -0.14
CA HIS A 633 -1.82 -27.80 -1.27
C HIS A 633 -1.77 -26.33 -0.86
N ALA A 634 -0.57 -25.74 -0.95
CA ALA A 634 -0.30 -24.32 -0.70
C ALA A 634 -0.06 -23.51 -1.99
N ALA A 635 -0.32 -24.08 -3.18
CA ALA A 635 -0.19 -23.37 -4.44
C ALA A 635 -1.37 -22.38 -4.64
N GLY A 636 -1.06 -21.15 -5.03
CA GLY A 636 -2.06 -20.12 -5.26
C GLY A 636 -1.50 -18.88 -5.94
N VAL A 637 -2.40 -18.08 -6.51
CA VAL A 637 -2.14 -16.74 -7.08
C VAL A 637 -3.31 -15.85 -6.67
N LEU A 638 -3.07 -14.56 -6.52
CA LEU A 638 -4.08 -13.54 -6.24
C LEU A 638 -4.02 -12.45 -7.31
N ASN A 639 -5.13 -12.26 -8.03
CA ASN A 639 -5.29 -11.21 -9.04
C ASN A 639 -6.42 -10.25 -8.62
N ALA A 640 -6.21 -9.48 -7.54
CA ALA A 640 -7.23 -8.56 -7.01
C ALA A 640 -7.59 -7.44 -8.01
N ASP A 641 -8.87 -7.32 -8.37
CA ASP A 641 -9.47 -6.21 -9.13
C ASP A 641 -11.00 -6.30 -9.03
N LEU A 642 -11.71 -5.18 -9.12
CA LEU A 642 -13.18 -5.14 -9.02
C LEU A 642 -13.88 -5.99 -10.07
N ILE A 643 -15.09 -6.45 -9.77
CA ILE A 643 -15.99 -7.15 -10.70
C ILE A 643 -16.12 -6.38 -12.02
N ARG A 644 -16.33 -5.06 -12.01
CA ARG A 644 -16.40 -4.22 -13.23
C ARG A 644 -15.16 -4.25 -14.15
N HIS A 645 -13.99 -4.65 -13.64
CA HIS A 645 -12.74 -4.73 -14.40
C HIS A 645 -12.19 -6.17 -14.52
N LYS A 646 -12.72 -7.13 -13.74
CA LYS A 646 -12.29 -8.52 -13.73
C LYS A 646 -12.55 -9.17 -15.10
N THR A 647 -11.47 -9.60 -15.76
CA THR A 647 -11.58 -10.36 -17.01
C THR A 647 -11.67 -11.87 -16.75
N PRO A 648 -12.22 -12.66 -17.68
CA PRO A 648 -12.29 -14.11 -17.53
C PRO A 648 -10.92 -14.77 -17.37
N GLU A 649 -9.88 -14.25 -18.04
CA GLU A 649 -8.51 -14.75 -18.00
C GLU A 649 -7.84 -14.47 -16.64
N ALA A 650 -8.12 -13.32 -16.02
CA ALA A 650 -7.63 -12.99 -14.69
C ALA A 650 -8.23 -13.94 -13.64
N ALA A 651 -9.55 -14.19 -13.71
CA ALA A 651 -10.23 -15.16 -12.86
C ALA A 651 -9.73 -16.60 -13.12
N ALA A 652 -9.55 -16.99 -14.38
CA ALA A 652 -9.00 -18.31 -14.74
C ALA A 652 -7.58 -18.52 -14.20
N SER A 653 -6.73 -17.48 -14.20
CA SER A 653 -5.39 -17.51 -13.59
C SER A 653 -5.43 -17.69 -12.07
N THR A 654 -6.42 -17.11 -11.39
CA THR A 654 -6.68 -17.31 -9.95
C THR A 654 -7.20 -18.73 -9.67
N PHE A 655 -8.09 -19.24 -10.54
CA PHE A 655 -8.69 -20.57 -10.44
C PHE A 655 -7.71 -21.70 -10.71
N ALA A 656 -6.87 -21.59 -11.74
CA ALA A 656 -6.01 -22.67 -12.24
C ALA A 656 -5.32 -23.50 -11.13
N PRO A 657 -4.52 -22.92 -10.21
CA PRO A 657 -3.86 -23.71 -9.17
C PRO A 657 -4.83 -24.35 -8.17
N LYS A 658 -5.94 -23.68 -7.81
CA LYS A 658 -6.84 -24.09 -6.71
C LYS A 658 -8.00 -24.99 -7.15
N LEU A 659 -8.49 -24.84 -8.38
CA LEU A 659 -9.53 -25.71 -8.97
C LEU A 659 -8.86 -26.88 -9.68
N LYS A 660 -8.25 -26.63 -10.85
CA LYS A 660 -7.66 -27.68 -11.69
C LYS A 660 -6.51 -28.40 -11.00
N GLY A 661 -5.65 -27.67 -10.27
CA GLY A 661 -4.59 -28.29 -9.48
C GLY A 661 -5.11 -29.23 -8.40
N THR A 662 -6.18 -28.85 -7.69
CA THR A 662 -6.87 -29.72 -6.72
C THR A 662 -7.48 -30.95 -7.39
N GLN A 663 -8.12 -30.81 -8.56
CA GLN A 663 -8.64 -31.98 -9.31
C GLN A 663 -7.52 -32.97 -9.66
N VAL A 664 -6.37 -32.46 -10.15
CA VAL A 664 -5.19 -33.27 -10.47
C VAL A 664 -4.68 -34.00 -9.23
N LEU A 665 -4.52 -33.29 -8.09
CA LEU A 665 -4.06 -33.92 -6.85
C LEU A 665 -5.06 -34.95 -6.31
N MET A 666 -6.36 -34.66 -6.34
CA MET A 666 -7.43 -35.59 -5.93
C MET A 666 -7.46 -36.85 -6.80
N GLY A 667 -7.29 -36.72 -8.11
CA GLY A 667 -7.20 -37.85 -9.04
C GLY A 667 -5.93 -38.70 -8.86
N LEU A 668 -4.92 -38.18 -8.17
CA LEU A 668 -3.69 -38.90 -7.82
C LEU A 668 -3.71 -39.49 -6.40
N CYS A 669 -4.71 -39.18 -5.57
CA CYS A 669 -4.84 -39.73 -4.20
C CYS A 669 -4.92 -41.26 -4.21
N ASP A 670 -5.71 -41.84 -5.12
CA ASP A 670 -5.89 -43.29 -5.23
C ASP A 670 -4.58 -44.05 -5.55
N ALA A 671 -3.57 -43.35 -6.10
CA ALA A 671 -2.27 -43.93 -6.45
C ALA A 671 -1.23 -43.84 -5.32
N ILE A 672 -1.50 -43.06 -4.26
CA ILE A 672 -0.52 -42.78 -3.19
C ILE A 672 -1.06 -43.01 -1.77
N GLU A 673 -2.38 -43.17 -1.60
CA GLU A 673 -3.08 -43.44 -0.33
C GLU A 673 -2.55 -42.62 0.86
N PRO A 674 -2.57 -41.27 0.79
CA PRO A 674 -1.93 -40.43 1.79
C PRO A 674 -2.73 -40.45 3.10
N ASN A 675 -2.06 -40.38 4.26
CA ASN A 675 -2.75 -40.35 5.56
C ASN A 675 -3.68 -39.12 5.66
N PHE A 676 -3.27 -38.00 5.06
CA PHE A 676 -4.07 -36.78 4.99
C PHE A 676 -3.82 -35.96 3.71
N MET A 677 -4.82 -35.15 3.36
CA MET A 677 -4.71 -34.10 2.35
C MET A 677 -5.17 -32.75 2.92
N LEU A 678 -4.30 -31.75 2.87
CA LEU A 678 -4.55 -30.42 3.42
C LEU A 678 -4.63 -29.37 2.30
N PHE A 679 -5.66 -28.52 2.34
CA PHE A 679 -5.82 -27.39 1.44
C PHE A 679 -5.62 -26.07 2.18
N CYS A 680 -4.70 -25.22 1.70
CA CYS A 680 -4.54 -23.86 2.22
C CYS A 680 -5.52 -22.92 1.51
N ALA A 681 -6.70 -22.75 2.10
CA ALA A 681 -7.72 -21.79 1.70
C ALA A 681 -7.48 -20.42 2.36
N SER A 682 -8.49 -19.55 2.34
CA SER A 682 -8.46 -18.21 2.92
C SER A 682 -9.82 -17.83 3.46
N LEU A 683 -9.85 -17.11 4.58
CA LEU A 683 -11.08 -16.60 5.22
C LEU A 683 -11.95 -15.73 4.28
N SER A 684 -11.39 -15.23 3.17
CA SER A 684 -12.14 -14.58 2.07
C SER A 684 -13.26 -15.45 1.49
N SER A 685 -13.21 -16.78 1.58
CA SER A 685 -14.36 -17.65 1.22
C SER A 685 -15.58 -17.41 2.10
N VAL A 686 -15.40 -16.88 3.32
CA VAL A 686 -16.45 -16.58 4.30
C VAL A 686 -16.83 -15.09 4.31
N ILE A 687 -15.84 -14.18 4.35
CA ILE A 687 -16.08 -12.73 4.47
C ILE A 687 -16.08 -11.97 3.14
N GLY A 688 -15.76 -12.62 2.02
CA GLY A 688 -15.59 -11.94 0.73
C GLY A 688 -14.38 -11.00 0.72
N GLY A 689 -14.61 -9.77 0.27
CA GLY A 689 -13.63 -8.70 0.10
C GLY A 689 -13.70 -8.07 -1.30
N LEU A 690 -13.73 -6.74 -1.40
CA LEU A 690 -13.77 -6.07 -2.71
C LEU A 690 -12.59 -6.47 -3.58
N GLY A 691 -12.87 -6.72 -4.85
CA GLY A 691 -11.91 -7.15 -5.85
C GLY A 691 -11.45 -8.61 -5.72
N LEU A 692 -11.97 -9.35 -4.74
CA LEU A 692 -11.61 -10.74 -4.44
C LEU A 692 -12.67 -11.76 -4.90
N ALA A 693 -13.61 -11.40 -5.77
CA ALA A 693 -14.70 -12.30 -6.18
C ALA A 693 -14.21 -13.68 -6.67
N ASP A 694 -13.17 -13.71 -7.50
CA ASP A 694 -12.49 -14.92 -7.99
C ASP A 694 -11.61 -15.60 -6.92
N TYR A 695 -10.95 -14.83 -6.06
CA TYR A 695 -10.12 -15.41 -4.99
C TYR A 695 -10.96 -16.07 -3.88
N ALA A 696 -12.04 -15.41 -3.44
CA ALA A 696 -13.03 -15.96 -2.52
C ALA A 696 -13.69 -17.22 -3.10
N ALA A 697 -14.07 -17.18 -4.39
CA ALA A 697 -14.59 -18.33 -5.13
C ALA A 697 -13.60 -19.51 -5.16
N ALA A 698 -12.32 -19.26 -5.47
CA ALA A 698 -11.27 -20.27 -5.52
C ALA A 698 -11.01 -20.93 -4.16
N ASN A 699 -11.17 -20.19 -3.06
CA ASN A 699 -11.02 -20.73 -1.71
C ASN A 699 -12.28 -21.47 -1.23
N ALA A 700 -13.48 -21.00 -1.59
CA ALA A 700 -14.73 -21.72 -1.32
C ALA A 700 -14.78 -23.09 -2.03
N TYR A 701 -14.18 -23.20 -3.23
CA TYR A 701 -13.97 -24.49 -3.89
C TYR A 701 -13.10 -25.44 -3.06
N LEU A 702 -12.00 -24.97 -2.47
CA LEU A 702 -11.11 -25.79 -1.62
C LEU A 702 -11.83 -26.28 -0.35
N ASP A 703 -12.59 -25.39 0.27
CA ASP A 703 -13.41 -25.70 1.46
C ASP A 703 -14.40 -26.85 1.17
N ALA A 704 -15.15 -26.75 0.06
CA ALA A 704 -16.06 -27.81 -0.38
C ALA A 704 -15.33 -29.08 -0.86
N ALA A 705 -14.16 -28.96 -1.49
CA ALA A 705 -13.36 -30.09 -1.96
C ALA A 705 -12.82 -30.94 -0.80
N ALA A 706 -12.40 -30.31 0.31
CA ALA A 706 -11.98 -31.01 1.52
C ALA A 706 -13.13 -31.83 2.15
N GLN A 707 -14.32 -31.23 2.23
CA GLN A 707 -15.53 -31.90 2.72
C GLN A 707 -15.95 -33.07 1.82
N ALA A 708 -15.89 -32.89 0.49
CA ALA A 708 -16.19 -33.92 -0.49
C ALA A 708 -15.19 -35.09 -0.47
N LEU A 709 -13.89 -34.81 -0.30
CA LEU A 709 -12.84 -35.82 -0.24
C LEU A 709 -12.88 -36.59 1.09
N SER A 710 -13.15 -35.93 2.22
CA SER A 710 -13.29 -36.58 3.52
C SER A 710 -14.34 -37.70 3.55
N ARG A 711 -15.41 -37.58 2.74
CA ARG A 711 -16.45 -38.60 2.59
C ARG A 711 -16.00 -39.85 1.84
N ARG A 712 -14.87 -39.79 1.13
CA ARG A 712 -14.28 -40.93 0.39
C ARG A 712 -13.34 -41.79 1.24
N GLY A 713 -13.08 -41.40 2.48
CA GLY A 713 -12.28 -42.17 3.46
C GLY A 713 -10.86 -41.65 3.70
N THR A 714 -10.34 -40.79 2.82
CA THR A 714 -9.09 -40.03 3.06
C THR A 714 -9.37 -38.86 3.98
N PHE A 715 -8.61 -38.66 5.07
CA PHE A 715 -8.77 -37.46 5.89
C PHE A 715 -8.37 -36.23 5.08
N ALA A 716 -9.30 -35.30 4.86
CA ALA A 716 -9.08 -34.12 4.04
C ALA A 716 -9.57 -32.84 4.73
N ALA A 717 -8.69 -31.87 4.91
CA ALA A 717 -8.96 -30.66 5.66
C ALA A 717 -8.66 -29.38 4.86
N SER A 718 -9.59 -28.44 4.83
CA SER A 718 -9.32 -27.06 4.38
C SER A 718 -9.06 -26.16 5.58
N ILE A 719 -7.97 -25.38 5.53
CA ILE A 719 -7.71 -24.29 6.48
C ILE A 719 -7.95 -22.96 5.76
N SER A 720 -9.03 -22.27 6.11
CA SER A 720 -9.33 -20.94 5.61
C SER A 720 -8.57 -19.90 6.45
N TRP A 721 -7.31 -19.67 6.06
CA TRP A 721 -6.38 -18.78 6.79
C TRP A 721 -6.81 -17.31 6.77
N ASP A 722 -6.54 -16.61 7.87
CA ASP A 722 -6.51 -15.14 7.91
C ASP A 722 -5.32 -14.58 7.10
N ALA A 723 -5.23 -13.25 6.99
CA ALA A 723 -4.11 -12.59 6.30
C ALA A 723 -2.76 -12.84 7.01
N TRP A 724 -1.72 -13.22 6.25
CA TRP A 724 -0.36 -13.42 6.75
C TRP A 724 0.50 -12.14 6.60
N ARG A 725 1.35 -11.82 7.58
CA ARG A 725 2.18 -10.60 7.66
C ARG A 725 3.48 -10.68 6.84
N GLU A 726 4.21 -11.79 6.95
CA GLU A 726 5.62 -11.89 6.53
C GLU A 726 5.87 -12.94 5.44
N VAL A 727 4.84 -13.72 5.10
CA VAL A 727 4.91 -14.88 4.20
C VAL A 727 3.76 -14.90 3.20
N GLY A 728 3.97 -15.59 2.08
CA GLY A 728 2.97 -15.71 1.02
C GLY A 728 2.86 -14.40 0.22
N MET A 729 1.64 -13.96 -0.05
CA MET A 729 1.36 -12.78 -0.89
C MET A 729 1.84 -11.45 -0.26
N ALA A 730 2.20 -11.45 1.02
CA ALA A 730 2.83 -10.31 1.67
C ALA A 730 4.36 -10.19 1.40
N GLN A 731 5.01 -11.20 0.79
CA GLN A 731 6.44 -11.14 0.46
C GLN A 731 6.75 -10.38 -0.83
N ASP A 732 5.74 -10.15 -1.67
CA ASP A 732 5.83 -9.27 -2.85
C ASP A 732 5.62 -7.79 -2.47
N ILE A 733 5.36 -7.50 -1.18
CA ILE A 733 5.40 -6.16 -0.62
C ILE A 733 6.86 -5.76 -0.40
N ASP A 734 7.21 -4.57 -0.87
CA ASP A 734 8.51 -3.90 -0.71
C ASP A 734 9.02 -4.01 0.75
N PRO A 735 10.26 -4.47 1.04
CA PRO A 735 10.74 -4.65 2.42
C PRO A 735 10.62 -3.38 3.28
N ASP A 736 10.87 -2.21 2.68
CA ASP A 736 10.72 -0.90 3.34
C ASP A 736 9.25 -0.58 3.69
N MET A 737 8.29 -1.28 3.08
CA MET A 737 6.85 -1.14 3.34
C MET A 737 6.32 -2.11 4.40
N GLN A 738 7.05 -3.17 4.71
CA GLN A 738 6.61 -4.23 5.63
C GLN A 738 6.46 -3.74 7.08
N GLN A 739 7.24 -2.72 7.45
CA GLN A 739 7.17 -2.02 8.76
C GLN A 739 5.92 -1.14 8.97
N TYR A 740 5.15 -0.85 7.91
CA TYR A 740 3.94 -0.02 7.98
C TYR A 740 2.64 -0.84 7.97
N LEU A 741 2.74 -2.17 7.86
CA LEU A 741 1.58 -3.06 7.99
C LEU A 741 1.17 -3.16 9.47
N PRO A 742 -0.12 -3.01 9.82
CA PRO A 742 -0.59 -3.21 11.19
C PRO A 742 -0.30 -4.62 11.71
N GLU A 743 -0.15 -4.76 13.03
CA GLU A 743 0.09 -6.03 13.70
C GLU A 743 -1.14 -6.98 13.75
N THR A 744 -2.08 -6.87 12.80
CA THR A 744 -3.39 -7.54 12.86
C THR A 744 -3.42 -8.92 12.19
N GLY A 745 -2.47 -9.22 11.30
CA GLY A 745 -2.35 -10.51 10.60
C GLY A 745 -1.53 -11.58 11.34
N LEU A 746 -1.50 -12.79 10.77
CA LEU A 746 -0.73 -13.95 11.24
C LEU A 746 0.76 -13.82 10.91
N SER A 747 1.63 -14.02 11.90
CA SER A 747 3.06 -14.24 11.69
C SER A 747 3.36 -15.67 11.22
N PRO A 748 4.55 -15.97 10.66
CA PRO A 748 4.93 -17.32 10.25
C PRO A 748 4.96 -18.30 11.44
N THR A 749 5.37 -17.83 12.62
CA THR A 749 5.43 -18.63 13.85
C THR A 749 4.02 -19.02 14.33
N GLU A 750 3.10 -18.06 14.38
CA GLU A 750 1.70 -18.32 14.76
C GLU A 750 1.04 -19.26 13.76
N GLY A 751 1.25 -19.07 12.46
CA GLY A 751 0.73 -19.97 11.42
C GLY A 751 1.24 -21.42 11.56
N LYS A 752 2.52 -21.61 11.93
CA LYS A 752 3.08 -22.94 12.25
C LYS A 752 2.43 -23.56 13.48
N GLU A 753 2.18 -22.78 14.53
CA GLU A 753 1.51 -23.27 15.75
C GLU A 753 0.04 -23.66 15.48
N LEU A 754 -0.71 -22.79 14.80
CA LEU A 754 -2.10 -23.02 14.40
C LEU A 754 -2.23 -24.27 13.51
N PHE A 755 -1.28 -24.48 12.58
CA PHE A 755 -1.23 -25.70 11.76
C PHE A 755 -1.06 -26.97 12.60
N GLY A 756 -0.16 -26.95 13.60
CA GLY A 756 0.01 -28.06 14.54
C GLY A 756 -1.27 -28.37 15.33
N ARG A 757 -1.92 -27.33 15.87
CA ARG A 757 -3.20 -27.45 16.59
C ARG A 757 -4.31 -28.04 15.70
N ILE A 758 -4.41 -27.61 14.44
CA ILE A 758 -5.41 -28.11 13.48
C ILE A 758 -5.17 -29.58 13.11
N LEU A 759 -3.93 -29.97 12.80
CA LEU A 759 -3.60 -31.38 12.51
C LEU A 759 -3.72 -32.29 13.75
N GLY A 760 -3.78 -31.74 14.96
CA GLY A 760 -4.14 -32.49 16.16
C GLY A 760 -5.60 -32.95 16.19
N GLY A 761 -6.48 -32.30 15.41
CA GLY A 761 -7.90 -32.61 15.30
C GLY A 761 -8.28 -33.35 14.00
N ASN A 762 -9.51 -33.86 13.97
CA ASN A 762 -10.14 -34.50 12.81
C ASN A 762 -11.24 -33.61 12.22
N LEU A 763 -10.91 -32.36 11.87
CA LEU A 763 -11.84 -31.39 11.31
C LEU A 763 -11.57 -31.20 9.81
N SER A 764 -12.60 -31.35 8.97
CA SER A 764 -12.49 -31.24 7.51
C SER A 764 -12.50 -29.79 6.99
N HIS A 765 -12.94 -28.84 7.81
CA HIS A 765 -12.91 -27.42 7.49
C HIS A 765 -12.72 -26.60 8.77
N VAL A 766 -11.64 -25.82 8.84
CA VAL A 766 -11.35 -24.92 9.96
C VAL A 766 -11.08 -23.51 9.42
N LEU A 767 -11.76 -22.54 10.01
CA LEU A 767 -11.56 -21.12 9.75
C LEU A 767 -10.62 -20.57 10.82
N VAL A 768 -9.61 -19.80 10.41
CA VAL A 768 -8.71 -19.10 11.34
C VAL A 768 -8.99 -17.60 11.24
N SER A 769 -9.29 -16.96 12.37
CA SER A 769 -9.53 -15.51 12.44
C SER A 769 -8.87 -14.97 13.71
N THR A 770 -7.98 -13.97 13.57
CA THR A 770 -7.29 -13.34 14.72
C THR A 770 -8.20 -12.43 15.54
N HIS A 771 -9.41 -12.17 15.05
CA HIS A 771 -10.44 -11.31 15.65
C HIS A 771 -11.81 -12.03 15.58
N ASN A 772 -12.81 -11.54 16.31
CA ASN A 772 -14.15 -12.13 16.33
C ASN A 772 -14.75 -12.26 14.92
N LEU A 773 -14.92 -13.50 14.43
CA LEU A 773 -15.41 -13.76 13.08
C LEU A 773 -16.85 -13.27 12.86
N GLY A 774 -17.71 -13.35 13.88
CA GLY A 774 -19.10 -12.89 13.81
C GLY A 774 -19.20 -11.39 13.51
N LEU A 775 -18.37 -10.57 14.15
CA LEU A 775 -18.25 -9.15 13.86
C LEU A 775 -17.72 -8.92 12.43
N ARG A 776 -16.66 -9.60 12.01
CA ARG A 776 -16.10 -9.45 10.64
C ARG A 776 -17.13 -9.80 9.56
N VAL A 777 -17.92 -10.86 9.75
CA VAL A 777 -19.01 -11.22 8.83
C VAL A 777 -20.09 -10.13 8.81
N ALA A 778 -20.47 -9.57 9.97
CA ALA A 778 -21.46 -8.49 10.03
C ALA A 778 -20.97 -7.20 9.34
N HIS A 779 -19.72 -6.78 9.57
CA HIS A 779 -19.11 -5.62 8.90
C HIS A 779 -18.88 -5.84 7.40
N SER A 780 -18.77 -7.08 6.93
CA SER A 780 -18.63 -7.41 5.50
C SER A 780 -19.92 -7.30 4.68
N LEU A 781 -21.03 -6.85 5.27
CA LEU A 781 -22.31 -6.63 4.59
C LEU A 781 -22.69 -5.14 4.66
N PRO A 782 -23.01 -4.47 3.53
CA PRO A 782 -23.45 -3.08 3.59
C PRO A 782 -24.82 -2.96 4.28
N PRO A 783 -25.13 -1.81 4.92
CA PRO A 783 -26.48 -1.51 5.38
C PRO A 783 -27.44 -1.44 4.18
N ARG A 784 -28.62 -2.07 4.31
CA ARG A 784 -29.63 -2.11 3.24
C ARG A 784 -30.32 -0.77 3.03
N HIS A 785 -30.80 -0.53 1.81
CA HIS A 785 -31.63 0.64 1.49
C HIS A 785 -32.93 0.69 2.34
N PRO A 786 -33.40 1.89 2.72
CA PRO A 786 -34.49 2.07 3.66
C PRO A 786 -35.87 1.89 2.99
N GLY A 787 -36.44 0.68 3.10
CA GLY A 787 -37.84 0.42 2.81
C GLY A 787 -38.74 0.69 4.02
N ASN A 788 -39.24 1.92 4.18
CA ASN A 788 -40.37 2.30 5.04
C ASN A 788 -40.45 1.69 6.47
N SER A 789 -39.40 1.82 7.27
CA SER A 789 -39.54 1.92 8.73
C SER A 789 -38.36 2.68 9.34
N LEU A 790 -38.64 3.60 10.27
CA LEU A 790 -37.64 4.35 11.03
C LEU A 790 -36.96 3.43 12.07
N ASP A 791 -36.07 2.56 11.61
CA ASP A 791 -35.08 1.88 12.44
C ASP A 791 -33.70 2.41 12.06
N THR A 792 -33.17 3.32 12.88
CA THR A 792 -31.82 3.88 12.71
C THR A 792 -30.78 2.80 12.95
N SER A 793 -30.20 2.26 11.88
CA SER A 793 -29.02 1.40 11.96
C SER A 793 -27.92 2.13 12.74
N VAL A 794 -27.40 1.49 13.79
CA VAL A 794 -26.41 2.08 14.70
C VAL A 794 -25.05 2.20 14.00
N SER A 795 -24.90 3.28 13.22
CA SER A 795 -23.59 3.79 12.83
C SER A 795 -22.92 4.29 14.10
N GLN A 796 -21.67 3.90 14.35
CA GLN A 796 -21.00 4.34 15.57
C GLN A 796 -20.52 5.80 15.40
N PRO A 797 -20.64 6.65 16.43
CA PRO A 797 -19.99 7.95 16.40
C PRO A 797 -18.48 7.76 16.25
N ARG A 798 -17.82 8.70 15.58
CA ARG A 798 -16.36 8.68 15.37
C ARG A 798 -15.65 8.44 16.71
N PRO A 799 -14.76 7.43 16.82
CA PRO A 799 -14.06 7.14 18.07
C PRO A 799 -13.19 8.31 18.52
N GLU A 800 -12.84 8.36 19.80
CA GLU A 800 -12.02 9.42 20.40
C GLU A 800 -10.54 9.32 19.98
N LEU A 801 -10.27 9.58 18.70
CA LEU A 801 -8.93 9.66 18.13
C LEU A 801 -8.19 10.92 18.59
N ALA A 802 -6.86 10.86 18.56
CA ALA A 802 -5.99 11.98 18.87
C ALA A 802 -6.15 13.14 17.87
N SER A 803 -6.49 12.82 16.60
CA SER A 803 -6.86 13.76 15.56
C SER A 803 -8.14 14.53 15.92
N VAL A 804 -8.19 15.82 15.59
CA VAL A 804 -9.43 16.59 15.67
C VAL A 804 -10.31 16.20 14.48
N TYR A 805 -11.60 15.97 14.69
CA TYR A 805 -12.53 15.81 13.56
C TYR A 805 -12.56 17.11 12.75
N VAL A 806 -12.10 17.03 11.51
CA VAL A 806 -12.18 18.11 10.53
C VAL A 806 -12.85 17.50 9.29
N PRO A 807 -14.02 17.99 8.87
CA PRO A 807 -14.79 17.37 7.80
C PRO A 807 -14.05 17.46 6.45
N PRO A 808 -14.33 16.55 5.51
CA PRO A 808 -13.77 16.61 4.16
C PRO A 808 -14.24 17.86 3.40
N HIS A 809 -13.29 18.66 2.89
CA HIS A 809 -13.56 19.98 2.30
C HIS A 809 -13.52 19.98 0.78
N ASN A 810 -12.72 19.11 0.16
CA ASN A 810 -12.60 19.00 -1.29
C ASN A 810 -13.25 17.69 -1.80
N GLU A 811 -13.55 17.63 -3.10
CA GLU A 811 -14.30 16.51 -3.70
C GLU A 811 -13.58 15.15 -3.51
N THR A 812 -12.25 15.13 -3.56
CA THR A 812 -11.42 13.94 -3.36
C THR A 812 -11.45 13.46 -1.90
N GLU A 813 -11.28 14.38 -0.94
CA GLU A 813 -11.45 14.12 0.49
C GLU A 813 -12.88 13.61 0.77
N GLN A 814 -13.90 14.20 0.15
CA GLN A 814 -15.31 13.81 0.37
C GLN A 814 -15.59 12.40 -0.17
N LYS A 815 -15.11 12.08 -1.37
CA LYS A 815 -15.19 10.74 -1.94
C LYS A 815 -14.50 9.71 -1.06
N LEU A 816 -13.28 9.99 -0.58
CA LEU A 816 -12.54 9.07 0.29
C LEU A 816 -13.16 8.95 1.68
N ALA A 817 -13.69 10.04 2.25
CA ALA A 817 -14.33 10.02 3.56
C ALA A 817 -15.60 9.17 3.53
N VAL A 818 -16.41 9.33 2.49
CA VAL A 818 -17.57 8.46 2.23
C VAL A 818 -17.12 7.00 2.12
N ILE A 819 -16.10 6.70 1.33
CA ILE A 819 -15.55 5.33 1.21
C ILE A 819 -15.09 4.77 2.57
N TRP A 820 -14.43 5.57 3.40
CA TRP A 820 -13.93 5.14 4.71
C TRP A 820 -15.05 4.98 5.75
N GLN A 821 -15.98 5.93 5.84
CA GLN A 821 -17.18 5.85 6.69
C GLN A 821 -17.94 4.54 6.45
N GLU A 822 -18.07 4.17 5.18
CA GLU A 822 -18.82 2.99 4.74
C GLU A 822 -18.07 1.66 4.90
N LEU A 823 -16.74 1.67 4.90
CA LEU A 823 -15.91 0.47 5.10
C LEU A 823 -15.59 0.21 6.58
N LEU A 824 -15.57 1.28 7.39
CA LEU A 824 -15.15 1.23 8.80
C LEU A 824 -16.35 1.37 9.77
N GLY A 825 -17.52 1.79 9.30
CA GLY A 825 -18.78 1.80 10.07
C GLY A 825 -19.00 3.02 10.97
N PHE A 826 -18.40 4.16 10.62
CA PHE A 826 -18.49 5.40 11.41
C PHE A 826 -19.35 6.48 10.75
N GLU A 827 -20.09 7.25 11.56
CA GLU A 827 -20.88 8.38 11.07
C GLU A 827 -20.02 9.47 10.42
N GLN A 828 -18.79 9.65 10.88
CA GLN A 828 -17.91 10.77 10.54
C GLN A 828 -16.46 10.30 10.46
N VAL A 829 -15.82 10.50 9.31
CA VAL A 829 -14.37 10.35 9.14
C VAL A 829 -13.79 11.71 8.80
N GLY A 830 -12.88 12.18 9.64
CA GLY A 830 -12.18 13.45 9.47
C GLY A 830 -10.96 13.30 8.58
N ILE A 831 -10.56 14.38 7.92
CA ILE A 831 -9.42 14.35 6.99
C ILE A 831 -8.08 13.99 7.65
N HIS A 832 -7.97 14.13 8.97
CA HIS A 832 -6.77 13.80 9.73
C HIS A 832 -6.86 12.45 10.44
N ASP A 833 -7.91 11.66 10.20
CA ASP A 833 -8.05 10.34 10.79
C ASP A 833 -7.18 9.36 10.04
N ASN A 834 -6.50 8.48 10.79
CA ASN A 834 -5.66 7.43 10.22
C ASN A 834 -6.52 6.19 9.94
N PHE A 835 -6.40 5.63 8.74
CA PHE A 835 -7.16 4.46 8.29
C PHE A 835 -7.06 3.27 9.23
N PHE A 836 -5.86 3.00 9.73
CA PHE A 836 -5.55 1.86 10.58
C PHE A 836 -5.91 2.12 12.06
N GLU A 837 -5.83 3.37 12.53
CA GLU A 837 -6.36 3.75 13.86
C GLU A 837 -7.89 3.66 13.93
N LEU A 838 -8.57 3.85 12.80
CA LEU A 838 -10.01 3.58 12.63
C LEU A 838 -10.33 2.07 12.45
N GLY A 839 -9.36 1.16 12.60
CA GLY A 839 -9.59 -0.29 12.49
C GLY A 839 -9.53 -0.84 11.05
N GLY A 840 -9.00 -0.07 10.10
CA GLY A 840 -8.64 -0.58 8.78
C GLY A 840 -7.57 -1.67 8.85
N ASP A 841 -7.60 -2.61 7.90
CA ASP A 841 -6.60 -3.68 7.77
C ASP A 841 -6.16 -3.82 6.30
N SER A 842 -5.25 -4.76 6.00
CA SER A 842 -4.74 -4.96 4.63
C SER A 842 -5.82 -5.42 3.64
N LEU A 843 -6.90 -6.06 4.11
CA LEU A 843 -8.04 -6.42 3.27
C LEU A 843 -8.84 -5.16 2.95
N LEU A 844 -9.19 -4.36 3.96
CA LEU A 844 -9.90 -3.08 3.81
C LEU A 844 -9.10 -2.06 3.00
N SER A 845 -7.77 -2.08 3.04
CA SER A 845 -6.91 -1.25 2.18
C SER A 845 -7.14 -1.54 0.68
N ILE A 846 -7.25 -2.82 0.30
CA ILE A 846 -7.62 -3.23 -1.06
C ILE A 846 -9.02 -2.70 -1.41
N GLN A 847 -9.95 -2.70 -0.43
CA GLN A 847 -11.31 -2.18 -0.61
C GLN A 847 -11.35 -0.67 -0.84
N VAL A 848 -10.57 0.13 -0.09
CA VAL A 848 -10.47 1.58 -0.30
C VAL A 848 -9.96 1.89 -1.70
N ILE A 849 -8.92 1.22 -2.17
CA ILE A 849 -8.34 1.41 -3.50
C ILE A 849 -9.35 1.09 -4.60
N ALA A 850 -10.08 -0.01 -4.43
CA ALA A 850 -11.10 -0.45 -5.34
C ALA A 850 -12.22 0.60 -5.48
N ARG A 851 -12.80 1.06 -4.35
CA ARG A 851 -13.84 2.12 -4.37
C ARG A 851 -13.30 3.48 -4.79
N ALA A 852 -12.06 3.82 -4.47
CA ALA A 852 -11.42 5.05 -4.94
C ALA A 852 -11.38 5.07 -6.48
N LYS A 853 -10.95 3.96 -7.10
CA LYS A 853 -10.92 3.79 -8.56
C LYS A 853 -12.32 3.96 -9.19
N GLN A 854 -13.39 3.53 -8.53
CA GLN A 854 -14.78 3.81 -8.95
C GLN A 854 -15.16 5.30 -8.81
N ALA A 855 -14.76 5.96 -7.73
CA ALA A 855 -15.00 7.38 -7.48
C ALA A 855 -14.18 8.33 -8.39
N GLY A 856 -13.41 7.77 -9.32
CA GLY A 856 -12.54 8.50 -10.25
C GLY A 856 -11.16 8.82 -9.66
N LEU A 857 -10.67 8.05 -8.68
CA LEU A 857 -9.43 8.28 -7.96
C LEU A 857 -8.47 7.08 -8.04
N GLN A 858 -7.32 7.24 -8.68
CA GLN A 858 -6.24 6.25 -8.66
C GLN A 858 -5.41 6.40 -7.38
N ILE A 859 -5.35 5.30 -6.62
CA ILE A 859 -4.63 5.13 -5.36
C ILE A 859 -4.08 3.70 -5.36
N THR A 860 -2.91 3.45 -4.78
CA THR A 860 -2.31 2.12 -4.66
C THR A 860 -2.18 1.66 -3.20
N ILE A 861 -1.91 0.37 -2.97
CA ILE A 861 -1.61 -0.17 -1.63
C ILE A 861 -0.42 0.57 -1.02
N LYS A 862 0.57 0.93 -1.85
CA LYS A 862 1.72 1.71 -1.41
C LYS A 862 1.30 3.09 -0.93
N ASP A 863 0.45 3.79 -1.68
CA ASP A 863 -0.02 5.12 -1.28
C ASP A 863 -0.79 5.06 0.05
N LEU A 864 -1.71 4.11 0.22
CA LEU A 864 -2.51 3.99 1.46
C LEU A 864 -1.68 3.61 2.69
N LEU A 865 -0.65 2.76 2.54
CA LEU A 865 0.26 2.41 3.64
C LEU A 865 1.26 3.55 3.98
N GLN A 866 1.64 4.40 3.01
CA GLN A 866 2.54 5.54 3.21
C GLN A 866 1.80 6.80 3.68
N HIS A 867 0.55 6.98 3.23
CA HIS A 867 -0.29 8.15 3.43
C HIS A 867 -1.53 7.73 4.20
N GLN A 868 -1.31 7.44 5.48
CA GLN A 868 -2.27 6.72 6.31
C GLN A 868 -3.44 7.59 6.77
N THR A 869 -3.32 8.92 6.71
CA THR A 869 -4.46 9.81 6.98
C THR A 869 -5.24 10.13 5.72
N LEU A 870 -6.54 10.35 5.88
CA LEU A 870 -7.44 10.55 4.74
C LEU A 870 -7.03 11.71 3.83
N LYS A 871 -6.51 12.80 4.42
CA LYS A 871 -5.99 13.95 3.68
C LYS A 871 -4.76 13.58 2.86
N GLU A 872 -3.76 12.94 3.48
CA GLU A 872 -2.54 12.56 2.77
C GLU A 872 -2.86 11.59 1.63
N LEU A 873 -3.83 10.71 1.83
CA LEU A 873 -4.33 9.81 0.80
C LEU A 873 -5.07 10.56 -0.32
N ALA A 874 -5.87 11.57 0.02
CA ALA A 874 -6.55 12.45 -0.92
C ALA A 874 -5.57 13.32 -1.73
N ASP A 875 -4.53 13.86 -1.09
CA ASP A 875 -3.47 14.66 -1.72
C ASP A 875 -2.65 13.83 -2.74
N MET A 876 -2.64 12.50 -2.61
CA MET A 876 -1.97 11.55 -3.51
C MET A 876 -2.90 10.92 -4.57
N ALA A 877 -4.22 11.01 -4.38
CA ALA A 877 -5.22 10.40 -5.24
C ALA A 877 -5.36 11.15 -6.58
N LYS A 878 -5.07 10.47 -7.69
CA LYS A 878 -5.10 11.08 -9.04
C LYS A 878 -6.46 10.89 -9.73
N PRO A 879 -6.98 11.87 -10.49
CA PRO A 879 -8.16 11.63 -11.33
C PRO A 879 -7.96 10.45 -12.29
N VAL A 880 -9.00 9.63 -12.46
CA VAL A 880 -9.09 8.65 -13.54
C VAL A 880 -9.59 9.38 -14.78
N ASP A 881 -8.80 9.41 -15.86
CA ASP A 881 -9.24 9.97 -17.14
C ASP A 881 -10.51 9.26 -17.63
N THR A 882 -11.61 9.99 -17.70
CA THR A 882 -12.85 9.51 -18.32
C THR A 882 -12.71 9.55 -19.83
N ILE A 883 -12.80 8.37 -20.46
CA ILE A 883 -12.94 8.28 -21.92
C ILE A 883 -14.26 8.96 -22.30
N PRO A 884 -14.27 9.98 -23.18
CA PRO A 884 -15.51 10.56 -23.67
C PRO A 884 -16.37 9.49 -24.35
N SER A 885 -17.68 9.54 -24.14
CA SER A 885 -18.63 8.64 -24.79
C SER A 885 -18.72 8.98 -26.28
N ASP A 886 -18.00 8.20 -27.11
CA ASP A 886 -18.05 8.34 -28.57
C ASP A 886 -19.47 8.09 -29.09
N SER A 887 -20.09 9.16 -29.57
CA SER A 887 -21.42 9.15 -30.18
C SER A 887 -21.33 8.66 -31.62
N HIS A 888 -21.14 7.35 -31.80
CA HIS A 888 -21.20 6.72 -33.11
C HIS A 888 -22.61 6.78 -33.71
N SER A 889 -22.84 7.77 -34.58
CA SER A 889 -23.82 7.65 -35.67
C SER A 889 -23.17 6.89 -36.83
N PRO A 890 -23.87 5.95 -37.49
CA PRO A 890 -23.26 5.06 -38.47
C PRO A 890 -23.34 5.59 -39.91
N ASP A 891 -22.18 5.95 -40.50
CA ASP A 891 -21.90 6.07 -41.94
C ASP A 891 -20.39 6.41 -42.06
N GLY A 892 -19.55 5.85 -42.94
CA GLY A 892 -19.71 4.73 -43.87
C GLY A 892 -18.42 4.54 -44.70
N ASN A 893 -18.06 3.30 -45.04
CA ASN A 893 -17.02 2.87 -46.00
C ASN A 893 -15.54 3.26 -45.81
N ILE A 894 -14.72 2.20 -45.73
CA ILE A 894 -13.27 2.23 -45.96
C ILE A 894 -13.00 2.28 -47.47
N SER A 895 -12.09 3.14 -47.94
CA SER A 895 -11.36 2.89 -49.18
C SER A 895 -9.91 3.39 -49.06
N PHE A 896 -8.95 2.51 -49.34
CA PHE A 896 -7.56 2.88 -49.56
C PHE A 896 -7.41 3.34 -51.01
N ASP A 897 -6.80 4.51 -51.25
CA ASP A 897 -5.89 4.61 -52.39
C ASP A 897 -4.78 5.65 -52.19
N ARG A 898 -3.75 5.56 -53.03
CA ARG A 898 -2.39 6.05 -52.79
C ARG A 898 -1.92 6.91 -53.95
N GLN A 899 -1.66 8.20 -53.73
CA GLN A 899 -0.84 8.97 -54.68
C GLN A 899 -0.04 10.13 -54.08
N VAL A 900 1.05 10.45 -54.77
CA VAL A 900 2.11 11.38 -54.38
C VAL A 900 2.17 12.50 -55.42
N ASN A 901 2.21 13.77 -55.01
CA ASN A 901 3.18 14.73 -55.57
C ASN A 901 3.23 16.10 -54.88
N ASN A 902 4.45 16.66 -54.92
CA ASN A 902 4.84 18.02 -54.55
C ASN A 902 4.05 19.11 -55.29
N GLN A 903 3.87 20.29 -54.68
CA GLN A 903 4.66 21.50 -55.02
C GLN A 903 4.32 22.76 -54.18
N THR A 904 5.38 23.54 -53.90
CA THR A 904 5.44 25.01 -53.68
C THR A 904 4.62 25.69 -52.58
N SER A 905 5.32 26.26 -51.59
CA SER A 905 4.91 27.45 -50.82
C SER A 905 4.73 28.68 -51.73
N PRO A 906 3.91 29.68 -51.35
CA PRO A 906 4.47 30.77 -50.53
C PRO A 906 3.49 31.47 -49.55
N THR A 907 4.05 32.46 -48.82
CA THR A 907 3.41 33.56 -48.07
C THR A 907 2.59 33.24 -46.81
N LEU A 908 3.18 33.62 -45.68
CA LEU A 908 2.48 33.98 -44.44
C LEU A 908 1.58 35.20 -44.68
N ASN A 909 0.41 35.21 -44.04
CA ASN A 909 -0.21 36.43 -43.53
C ASN A 909 -0.51 36.19 -42.05
N GLU A 910 -0.22 37.19 -41.24
CA GLU A 910 -0.43 37.20 -39.79
C GLU A 910 -1.91 37.48 -39.46
N ASP A 911 -2.24 37.50 -38.17
CA ASP A 911 -3.50 37.99 -37.61
C ASP A 911 -4.78 37.19 -37.92
N THR A 912 -4.82 35.91 -37.51
CA THR A 912 -5.97 35.35 -36.76
C THR A 912 -5.66 33.94 -36.24
N ILE A 913 -5.38 33.82 -34.93
CA ILE A 913 -5.41 32.53 -34.21
C ILE A 913 -6.53 32.61 -33.16
N PRO A 914 -7.69 31.94 -33.38
CA PRO A 914 -8.69 31.75 -32.35
C PRO A 914 -8.22 30.76 -31.28
N SER A 915 -8.79 30.89 -30.09
CA SER A 915 -8.47 30.09 -28.90
C SER A 915 -9.00 28.65 -28.92
N GLU A 916 -8.10 27.67 -28.80
CA GLU A 916 -8.31 26.34 -28.21
C GLU A 916 -6.91 25.73 -27.84
N GLU A 917 -6.85 24.59 -27.12
CA GLU A 917 -5.63 24.07 -26.45
C GLU A 917 -4.37 23.85 -27.34
N GLY A 918 -3.16 23.90 -26.77
CA GLY A 918 -1.91 23.57 -27.49
C GLY A 918 -0.72 23.12 -26.63
N TRP A 919 -0.16 21.95 -26.97
CA TRP A 919 1.13 21.44 -26.50
C TRP A 919 2.30 22.21 -27.14
N SER A 920 3.45 22.31 -26.46
CA SER A 920 4.64 23.05 -26.94
C SER A 920 5.95 22.31 -26.70
N SER A 921 6.90 22.43 -27.63
CA SER A 921 8.29 21.99 -27.46
C SER A 921 9.11 22.87 -26.51
N LEU A 922 8.70 24.13 -26.26
CA LEU A 922 9.45 25.03 -25.39
C LEU A 922 8.87 25.01 -23.97
N VAL A 923 9.66 24.50 -23.01
CA VAL A 923 9.27 24.36 -21.61
C VAL A 923 9.99 25.41 -20.76
N ALA A 924 9.20 26.29 -20.15
CA ALA A 924 9.68 27.32 -19.23
C ALA A 924 10.06 26.70 -17.86
N LEU A 925 11.32 26.29 -17.69
CA LEU A 925 11.82 25.73 -16.43
C LEU A 925 12.07 26.83 -15.38
N GLN A 926 12.62 27.96 -15.82
CA GLN A 926 12.73 29.18 -15.03
C GLN A 926 12.61 30.39 -15.98
N PRO A 927 11.39 30.86 -16.32
CA PRO A 927 11.21 31.94 -17.31
C PRO A 927 11.56 33.34 -16.79
N GLN A 928 11.70 33.50 -15.47
CA GLN A 928 12.00 34.76 -14.82
C GLN A 928 13.51 35.00 -14.82
N GLY A 929 13.91 36.26 -15.02
CA GLY A 929 15.29 36.70 -15.01
C GLY A 929 15.49 37.96 -15.85
N SER A 930 16.67 38.58 -15.71
CA SER A 930 17.03 39.85 -16.36
C SER A 930 18.18 39.72 -17.38
N VAL A 931 18.84 38.56 -17.43
CA VAL A 931 19.95 38.28 -18.35
C VAL A 931 19.56 37.36 -19.51
N LEU A 932 20.49 37.14 -20.44
CA LEU A 932 20.31 36.38 -21.68
C LEU A 932 19.87 34.92 -21.41
N PRO A 933 18.71 34.47 -21.92
CA PRO A 933 18.19 33.12 -21.69
C PRO A 933 19.14 31.98 -22.12
N LEU A 934 19.14 30.89 -21.35
CA LEU A 934 19.82 29.64 -21.69
C LEU A 934 18.79 28.59 -22.15
N PHE A 935 18.97 28.07 -23.37
CA PHE A 935 18.09 27.07 -23.98
C PHE A 935 18.79 25.70 -24.03
N CYS A 936 18.24 24.69 -23.34
CA CYS A 936 18.83 23.35 -23.28
C CYS A 936 17.99 22.26 -23.98
N VAL A 937 18.61 21.56 -24.94
CA VAL A 937 17.93 20.54 -25.77
C VAL A 937 17.87 19.19 -25.06
N HIS A 938 16.74 18.49 -25.16
CA HIS A 938 16.52 17.19 -24.53
C HIS A 938 17.61 16.13 -24.84
N PRO A 939 17.87 15.20 -23.90
CA PRO A 939 18.65 14.00 -24.16
C PRO A 939 17.81 12.93 -24.91
N LEU A 940 18.32 11.71 -25.00
CA LEU A 940 17.83 10.65 -25.89
C LEU A 940 16.34 10.28 -25.75
N LEU A 941 15.73 10.41 -24.56
CA LEU A 941 14.30 10.12 -24.33
C LEU A 941 13.35 11.30 -24.59
N GLY A 942 13.85 12.46 -25.02
CA GLY A 942 12.99 13.60 -25.39
C GLY A 942 12.62 14.58 -24.27
N VAL A 943 12.77 14.20 -23.00
CA VAL A 943 12.29 14.99 -21.85
C VAL A 943 13.33 15.94 -21.23
N VAL A 944 12.88 17.10 -20.75
CA VAL A 944 13.76 18.20 -20.27
C VAL A 944 14.07 18.17 -18.77
N PHE A 945 13.43 17.29 -17.99
CA PHE A 945 13.57 17.22 -16.52
C PHE A 945 15.01 17.05 -15.98
N PRO A 946 15.97 16.40 -16.68
CA PRO A 946 17.38 16.40 -16.25
C PRO A 946 17.98 17.79 -16.05
N TYR A 947 17.43 18.84 -16.66
CA TYR A 947 17.91 20.21 -16.50
C TYR A 947 17.30 20.98 -15.31
N LEU A 948 16.37 20.40 -14.54
CA LEU A 948 15.71 21.17 -13.46
C LEU A 948 16.62 21.56 -12.31
N GLN A 949 17.48 20.64 -11.83
CA GLN A 949 18.47 20.98 -10.81
C GLN A 949 19.51 21.98 -11.36
N LEU A 950 19.80 21.93 -12.67
CA LEU A 950 20.67 22.90 -13.33
C LEU A 950 20.03 24.29 -13.37
N ALA A 951 18.80 24.40 -13.88
CA ALA A 951 18.03 25.65 -13.91
C ALA A 951 17.93 26.30 -12.52
N HIS A 952 17.65 25.51 -11.48
CA HIS A 952 17.62 26.00 -10.10
C HIS A 952 18.98 26.56 -9.64
N ASN A 953 20.08 25.85 -9.92
CA ASN A 953 21.43 26.23 -9.50
C ASN A 953 22.04 27.36 -10.33
N MET A 954 21.53 27.63 -11.55
CA MET A 954 21.89 28.82 -12.33
C MET A 954 21.45 30.12 -11.64
N GLY A 955 20.50 30.07 -10.71
CA GLY A 955 20.05 31.21 -9.91
C GLY A 955 18.94 32.02 -10.59
N ARG A 956 18.15 32.72 -9.80
CA ARG A 956 16.85 33.31 -10.22
C ARG A 956 16.91 34.38 -11.31
N GLU A 957 18.04 35.03 -11.48
CA GLU A 957 18.21 36.07 -12.50
C GLU A 957 18.44 35.53 -13.91
N GLN A 958 18.75 34.23 -14.05
CA GLN A 958 19.06 33.57 -15.31
C GLN A 958 17.81 32.90 -15.88
N PRO A 959 17.20 33.39 -16.98
CA PRO A 959 16.12 32.68 -17.64
C PRO A 959 16.66 31.35 -18.19
N PHE A 960 15.89 30.27 -18.03
CA PHE A 960 16.25 28.93 -18.43
C PHE A 960 15.05 28.20 -19.04
N TYR A 961 15.23 27.69 -20.26
CA TYR A 961 14.21 26.99 -21.02
C TYR A 961 14.71 25.62 -21.48
N GLY A 962 13.87 24.61 -21.37
CA GLY A 962 14.11 23.27 -21.93
C GLY A 962 13.40 23.10 -23.26
N LEU A 963 14.05 22.46 -24.24
CA LEU A 963 13.44 22.08 -25.51
C LEU A 963 13.11 20.58 -25.49
N GLN A 964 11.82 20.25 -25.43
CA GLN A 964 11.29 18.88 -25.36
C GLN A 964 10.87 18.34 -26.74
N ALA A 965 11.01 17.03 -26.92
CA ALA A 965 10.79 16.36 -28.19
C ALA A 965 9.33 16.37 -28.66
N VAL A 966 9.14 16.61 -29.96
CA VAL A 966 7.88 16.39 -30.67
C VAL A 966 7.47 14.92 -30.55
N GLY A 967 6.18 14.69 -30.29
CA GLY A 967 5.57 13.37 -30.14
C GLY A 967 5.71 12.71 -28.77
N LEU A 968 6.15 13.45 -27.75
CA LEU A 968 6.05 13.00 -26.35
C LEU A 968 4.60 12.97 -25.81
N ASP A 969 3.70 13.74 -26.41
CA ASP A 969 2.29 13.82 -26.04
C ASP A 969 1.41 12.75 -26.73
N GLY A 970 2.00 11.93 -27.60
CA GLY A 970 1.29 10.95 -28.41
C GLY A 970 0.37 11.54 -29.49
N ARG A 971 0.26 12.88 -29.62
CA ARG A 971 -0.63 13.56 -30.59
C ARG A 971 0.03 13.72 -31.96
N GLN A 972 1.36 13.82 -32.01
CA GLN A 972 2.12 14.00 -33.26
C GLN A 972 3.27 12.97 -33.39
N PRO A 973 3.69 12.58 -34.60
CA PRO A 973 4.85 11.71 -34.78
C PRO A 973 6.16 12.43 -34.43
N PRO A 974 7.14 11.78 -33.78
CA PRO A 974 8.45 12.39 -33.53
C PRO A 974 9.24 12.70 -34.81
N LEU A 975 9.98 13.81 -34.80
CA LEU A 975 10.94 14.17 -35.86
C LEU A 975 12.07 13.14 -35.95
N THR A 976 12.63 12.92 -37.15
CA THR A 976 13.54 11.77 -37.42
C THR A 976 14.92 12.11 -37.97
N CYS A 977 15.25 13.39 -38.12
CA CYS A 977 16.60 13.90 -38.38
C CYS A 977 16.90 15.10 -37.45
N PHE A 978 18.16 15.48 -37.28
CA PHE A 978 18.51 16.59 -36.36
C PHE A 978 18.27 17.96 -36.99
N GLU A 979 18.35 18.03 -38.32
CA GLU A 979 18.15 19.22 -39.13
C GLU A 979 16.72 19.77 -38.95
N ASP A 980 15.70 18.91 -39.02
CA ASP A 980 14.30 19.25 -38.76
C ASP A 980 14.06 19.60 -37.27
N MET A 981 14.69 18.86 -36.35
CA MET A 981 14.59 19.15 -34.90
C MET A 981 15.15 20.54 -34.59
N ALA A 982 16.32 20.87 -35.13
CA ALA A 982 16.96 22.15 -34.95
C ALA A 982 16.13 23.29 -35.54
N ALA A 983 15.61 23.14 -36.75
CA ALA A 983 14.73 24.14 -37.38
C ALA A 983 13.46 24.40 -36.55
N HIS A 984 12.83 23.34 -36.04
CA HIS A 984 11.65 23.43 -35.16
C HIS A 984 11.99 24.11 -33.82
N TYR A 985 13.12 23.75 -33.20
CA TYR A 985 13.56 24.36 -31.95
C TYR A 985 14.04 25.81 -32.10
N ILE A 986 14.66 26.18 -33.24
CA ILE A 986 14.99 27.58 -33.55
C ILE A 986 13.71 28.42 -33.65
N LYS A 987 12.68 27.90 -34.34
CA LYS A 987 11.36 28.56 -34.39
C LYS A 987 10.77 28.73 -32.99
N ALA A 988 10.96 27.75 -32.10
CA ALA A 988 10.47 27.80 -30.73
C ALA A 988 11.24 28.81 -29.86
N ILE A 989 12.58 28.83 -29.85
CA ILE A 989 13.35 29.80 -29.04
C ILE A 989 13.12 31.24 -29.50
N ARG A 990 12.88 31.46 -30.80
CA ARG A 990 12.54 32.78 -31.37
C ARG A 990 11.23 33.37 -30.85
N THR A 991 10.33 32.58 -30.26
CA THR A 991 9.13 33.15 -29.59
C THR A 991 9.43 33.76 -28.22
N VAL A 992 10.61 33.48 -27.65
CA VAL A 992 11.10 34.08 -26.38
C VAL A 992 12.20 35.10 -26.64
N GLN A 993 13.07 34.85 -27.63
CA GLN A 993 14.15 35.74 -28.00
C GLN A 993 14.26 35.83 -29.54
N PRO A 994 13.62 36.84 -30.17
CA PRO A 994 13.54 36.93 -31.64
C PRO A 994 14.89 37.01 -32.37
N ASP A 995 15.88 37.65 -31.77
CA ASP A 995 17.21 37.92 -32.34
C ASP A 995 18.33 37.39 -31.42
N GLY A 996 19.51 37.06 -31.97
CA GLY A 996 20.69 36.68 -31.19
C GLY A 996 21.25 37.80 -30.27
N PRO A 997 22.23 37.49 -29.40
CA PRO A 997 22.99 36.25 -29.32
C PRO A 997 22.26 35.12 -28.58
N TYR A 998 22.35 33.88 -29.08
CA TYR A 998 21.74 32.71 -28.44
C TYR A 998 22.72 31.94 -27.55
N CYS A 999 22.28 31.58 -26.33
CA CYS A 999 22.97 30.63 -25.47
C CYS A 999 22.28 29.27 -25.53
N LEU A 1000 22.95 28.30 -26.15
CA LEU A 1000 22.48 26.95 -26.37
C LEU A 1000 23.27 25.95 -25.52
N GLY A 1001 22.58 24.91 -25.02
CA GLY A 1001 23.21 23.82 -24.31
C GLY A 1001 22.58 22.46 -24.62
N GLY A 1002 23.35 21.39 -24.42
CA GLY A 1002 22.83 20.04 -24.57
C GLY A 1002 23.67 19.00 -23.86
N TRP A 1003 23.00 18.03 -23.25
CA TRP A 1003 23.57 16.84 -22.64
C TRP A 1003 23.18 15.59 -23.43
N SER A 1004 24.12 14.64 -23.56
CA SER A 1004 23.94 13.41 -24.32
C SER A 1004 23.53 13.72 -25.79
N LEU A 1005 22.47 13.10 -26.31
CA LEU A 1005 21.93 13.41 -27.66
C LEU A 1005 21.74 14.92 -27.90
N GLY A 1006 21.26 15.65 -26.87
CA GLY A 1006 20.94 17.07 -26.99
C GLY A 1006 22.13 17.94 -27.38
N SER A 1007 23.36 17.50 -27.09
CA SER A 1007 24.59 18.19 -27.52
C SER A 1007 24.70 18.30 -29.05
N TRP A 1008 24.27 17.27 -29.78
CA TRP A 1008 24.33 17.26 -31.24
C TRP A 1008 23.24 18.10 -31.87
N ILE A 1009 22.04 18.10 -31.30
CA ILE A 1009 20.94 18.94 -31.79
C ILE A 1009 21.23 20.42 -31.49
N ALA A 1010 21.79 20.74 -30.32
CA ALA A 1010 22.24 22.10 -30.00
C ALA A 1010 23.38 22.58 -30.92
N PHE A 1011 24.27 21.69 -31.34
CA PHE A 1011 25.29 21.98 -32.34
C PHE A 1011 24.67 22.26 -33.71
N GLU A 1012 23.75 21.43 -34.21
CA GLU A 1012 23.02 21.68 -35.45
C GLU A 1012 22.21 22.99 -35.41
N MET A 1013 21.57 23.30 -34.28
CA MET A 1013 20.91 24.59 -34.05
C MET A 1013 21.88 25.76 -34.19
N ALA A 1014 23.09 25.65 -33.63
CA ALA A 1014 24.12 26.69 -33.76
C ALA A 1014 24.59 26.87 -35.21
N GLN A 1015 24.69 25.78 -35.99
CA GLN A 1015 25.03 25.86 -37.42
C GLN A 1015 23.93 26.56 -38.23
N GLN A 1016 22.66 26.23 -37.99
CA GLN A 1016 21.53 26.86 -38.68
C GLN A 1016 21.34 28.33 -38.29
N LEU A 1017 21.53 28.69 -37.02
CA LEU A 1017 21.52 30.09 -36.55
C LEU A 1017 22.66 30.89 -37.20
N GLN A 1018 23.89 30.37 -37.18
CA GLN A 1018 25.02 31.02 -37.84
C GLN A 1018 24.80 31.18 -39.36
N ALA A 1019 24.19 30.20 -40.02
CA ALA A 1019 23.82 30.28 -41.44
C ALA A 1019 22.69 31.30 -41.72
N ALA A 1020 21.81 31.55 -40.74
CA ALA A 1020 20.79 32.59 -40.79
C ALA A 1020 21.33 33.99 -40.46
N GLY A 1021 22.58 34.12 -40.01
CA GLY A 1021 23.22 35.37 -39.62
C GLY A 1021 23.08 35.73 -38.13
N ASP A 1022 22.51 34.85 -37.30
CA ASP A 1022 22.41 35.04 -35.86
C ASP A 1022 23.74 34.75 -35.13
N GLU A 1023 23.99 35.49 -34.05
CA GLU A 1023 25.09 35.21 -33.14
C GLU A 1023 24.75 34.08 -32.15
N VAL A 1024 25.72 33.22 -31.86
CA VAL A 1024 25.63 32.17 -30.83
C VAL A 1024 26.64 32.48 -29.74
N GLY A 1025 26.17 33.13 -28.67
CA GLY A 1025 27.01 33.61 -27.56
C GLY A 1025 27.58 32.50 -26.67
N LEU A 1026 26.92 31.34 -26.63
CA LEU A 1026 27.45 30.14 -25.98
C LEU A 1026 26.88 28.89 -26.65
N LEU A 1027 27.74 27.91 -26.98
CA LEU A 1027 27.35 26.53 -27.27
C LEU A 1027 27.97 25.59 -26.24
N ALA A 1028 27.15 25.13 -25.30
CA ALA A 1028 27.55 24.29 -24.18
C ALA A 1028 27.29 22.80 -24.46
N ILE A 1029 28.38 22.02 -24.59
CA ILE A 1029 28.35 20.57 -24.76
C ILE A 1029 28.61 19.91 -23.41
N ILE A 1030 27.62 19.20 -22.86
CA ILE A 1030 27.73 18.56 -21.55
C ILE A 1030 28.09 17.08 -21.73
N ASP A 1031 29.32 16.74 -21.35
CA ASP A 1031 29.92 15.40 -21.26
C ASP A 1031 29.62 14.44 -22.41
N THR A 1032 29.72 14.94 -23.65
CA THR A 1032 29.40 14.19 -24.88
C THR A 1032 30.57 14.27 -25.85
N ALA A 1033 30.93 13.15 -26.51
CA ALA A 1033 32.12 13.07 -27.36
C ALA A 1033 31.79 13.01 -28.87
N ALA A 1034 32.50 13.82 -29.66
CA ALA A 1034 32.39 13.89 -31.10
C ALA A 1034 33.20 12.78 -31.80
N GLY A 1035 32.70 11.53 -31.82
CA GLY A 1035 33.34 10.48 -32.63
C GLY A 1035 32.97 9.03 -32.38
N ILE A 1036 32.11 8.70 -31.41
CA ILE A 1036 31.72 7.30 -31.15
C ILE A 1036 30.66 6.83 -32.16
N ARG A 1037 31.09 6.60 -33.40
CA ARG A 1037 30.25 6.14 -34.53
C ARG A 1037 30.66 4.78 -35.12
N THR A 1038 31.26 3.91 -34.31
CA THR A 1038 31.58 2.53 -34.71
C THR A 1038 30.50 1.55 -34.23
N GLY A 1039 29.93 0.79 -35.17
CA GLY A 1039 28.77 -0.08 -34.91
C GLY A 1039 28.99 -1.27 -33.96
N SER A 1040 30.23 -1.54 -33.54
CA SER A 1040 30.56 -2.69 -32.68
C SER A 1040 30.17 -2.50 -31.22
N GLN A 1041 30.27 -1.30 -30.66
CA GLN A 1041 29.74 -1.03 -29.30
C GLN A 1041 28.20 -1.01 -29.29
N TRP A 1042 27.58 -0.53 -30.37
CA TRP A 1042 26.13 -0.39 -30.47
C TRP A 1042 25.38 -1.68 -30.80
N GLN A 1043 26.04 -2.70 -31.37
CA GLN A 1043 25.43 -4.03 -31.50
C GLN A 1043 25.05 -4.66 -30.14
N ARG A 1044 25.77 -4.34 -29.05
CA ARG A 1044 25.39 -4.76 -27.68
C ARG A 1044 24.07 -4.17 -27.19
N PHE A 1045 23.58 -3.07 -27.77
CA PHE A 1045 22.32 -2.44 -27.41
C PHE A 1045 21.12 -2.89 -28.27
N ARG A 1046 21.29 -3.85 -29.20
CA ARG A 1046 20.19 -4.35 -30.03
C ARG A 1046 19.26 -5.34 -29.32
N SER A 1047 19.63 -5.84 -28.15
CA SER A 1047 18.77 -6.66 -27.30
C SER A 1047 17.95 -5.76 -26.35
N ALA A 1048 16.65 -6.03 -26.23
CA ALA A 1048 15.75 -5.33 -25.29
C ALA A 1048 16.23 -5.41 -23.82
N TRP A 1049 17.04 -6.43 -23.52
CA TRP A 1049 17.74 -6.63 -22.27
C TRP A 1049 18.70 -5.48 -21.90
N ALA A 1050 19.64 -5.13 -22.79
CA ALA A 1050 20.60 -4.05 -22.54
C ALA A 1050 19.92 -2.65 -22.47
N LEU A 1051 18.80 -2.50 -23.19
CA LEU A 1051 17.95 -1.32 -23.12
C LEU A 1051 17.33 -1.17 -21.71
N ASN A 1052 16.80 -2.25 -21.13
CA ASN A 1052 16.31 -2.28 -19.75
C ASN A 1052 17.41 -1.90 -18.76
N THR A 1053 18.57 -2.54 -18.83
CA THR A 1053 19.62 -2.34 -17.80
C THR A 1053 20.14 -0.91 -17.77
N VAL A 1054 20.20 -0.19 -18.90
CA VAL A 1054 20.73 1.19 -18.92
C VAL A 1054 19.62 2.23 -18.69
N ILE A 1055 18.43 2.06 -19.26
CA ILE A 1055 17.32 3.00 -19.03
C ILE A 1055 16.82 2.91 -17.58
N VAL A 1056 16.56 1.69 -17.07
CA VAL A 1056 16.00 1.53 -15.73
C VAL A 1056 17.02 1.88 -14.63
N ARG A 1057 18.33 1.76 -14.89
CA ARG A 1057 19.38 2.02 -13.88
C ARG A 1057 19.78 3.48 -13.80
N ASN A 1058 20.00 4.11 -14.96
CA ASN A 1058 20.58 5.45 -15.02
C ASN A 1058 19.56 6.54 -15.37
N ILE A 1059 18.48 6.19 -16.09
CA ILE A 1059 17.47 7.17 -16.54
C ILE A 1059 16.20 7.14 -15.69
N TRP A 1060 15.82 6.00 -15.10
CA TRP A 1060 14.65 5.87 -14.24
C TRP A 1060 14.52 6.93 -13.14
N PRO A 1061 15.58 7.39 -12.44
CA PRO A 1061 15.37 8.41 -11.42
C PRO A 1061 14.98 9.78 -12.03
N PHE A 1062 15.36 10.10 -13.27
CA PHE A 1062 14.83 11.29 -13.97
C PHE A 1062 13.37 11.12 -14.42
N VAL A 1063 12.94 9.88 -14.72
CA VAL A 1063 11.53 9.56 -15.04
C VAL A 1063 10.66 9.52 -13.77
N ARG A 1064 11.21 9.05 -12.64
CA ARG A 1064 10.59 9.17 -11.32
C ARG A 1064 10.38 10.64 -10.96
N ASP A 1065 11.39 11.46 -11.17
CA ASP A 1065 11.30 12.89 -10.90
C ASP A 1065 10.25 13.56 -11.82
N TYR A 1066 10.11 13.15 -13.09
CA TYR A 1066 9.00 13.60 -13.96
C TYR A 1066 7.61 13.36 -13.34
N PHE A 1067 7.37 12.18 -12.78
CA PHE A 1067 6.10 11.86 -12.10
C PHE A 1067 5.90 12.60 -10.76
N SER A 1068 6.95 13.14 -10.14
CA SER A 1068 6.87 13.97 -8.93
C SER A 1068 6.92 15.48 -9.19
N LEU A 1069 7.02 15.92 -10.46
CA LEU A 1069 7.02 17.35 -10.83
C LEU A 1069 5.63 17.86 -11.26
N GLY A 1070 4.72 16.97 -11.63
CA GLY A 1070 3.30 17.29 -11.77
C GLY A 1070 2.63 17.78 -10.47
N THR A 1071 3.32 17.61 -9.32
CA THR A 1071 2.84 17.94 -7.97
C THR A 1071 3.60 19.09 -7.29
N ILE A 1072 4.45 19.86 -8.00
CA ILE A 1072 5.29 20.91 -7.37
C ILE A 1072 4.97 22.34 -7.85
N ARG A 1073 3.91 22.90 -7.26
CA ARG A 1073 3.98 24.23 -6.61
C ARG A 1073 3.89 23.98 -5.09
N THR A 1074 4.98 23.64 -4.42
CA THR A 1074 5.78 24.60 -3.63
C THR A 1074 7.12 23.99 -3.15
N ARG A 1075 7.98 24.80 -2.51
CA ARG A 1075 9.44 24.62 -2.33
C ARG A 1075 9.92 23.37 -1.54
N PRO A 1076 11.20 22.96 -1.74
CA PRO A 1076 11.80 21.74 -1.17
C PRO A 1076 12.71 21.98 0.05
N SER A 1077 13.10 20.90 0.74
CA SER A 1077 14.41 20.79 1.41
C SER A 1077 14.87 19.34 1.62
N SER A 1078 16.07 19.01 1.11
CA SER A 1078 17.08 18.01 1.59
C SER A 1078 16.62 16.66 2.18
N THR A 1079 17.22 15.51 1.82
CA THR A 1079 18.66 15.26 1.66
C THR A 1079 19.02 14.29 0.52
N ARG A 1080 20.31 14.33 0.13
CA ARG A 1080 20.93 13.46 -0.89
C ARG A 1080 21.04 12.02 -0.43
N ASP A 1081 20.96 11.10 -1.38
CA ASP A 1081 21.49 9.74 -1.22
C ASP A 1081 22.38 9.36 -2.42
N LYS A 1082 23.46 8.62 -2.16
CA LYS A 1082 24.47 8.19 -3.14
C LYS A 1082 24.69 6.69 -3.00
N GLY A 1083 24.04 5.89 -3.85
CA GLY A 1083 24.27 4.44 -3.94
C GLY A 1083 23.96 3.91 -5.34
N GLN A 1084 24.91 3.20 -5.96
CA GLN A 1084 24.75 2.65 -7.31
C GLN A 1084 23.97 1.33 -7.30
N THR A 1085 22.66 1.36 -7.52
CA THR A 1085 21.83 0.14 -7.64
C THR A 1085 22.20 -0.65 -8.90
N THR A 1086 22.34 -1.98 -8.81
CA THR A 1086 22.50 -2.88 -9.97
C THR A 1086 21.15 -3.44 -10.40
N ILE A 1087 20.95 -3.66 -11.71
CA ILE A 1087 19.65 -4.08 -12.27
C ILE A 1087 19.77 -5.43 -12.98
N SER A 1088 19.00 -6.39 -12.47
CA SER A 1088 18.42 -7.54 -13.16
C SER A 1088 16.90 -7.43 -12.95
N ASP A 1089 16.10 -7.08 -13.96
CA ASP A 1089 15.63 -7.88 -15.11
C ASP A 1089 14.43 -8.78 -14.75
N GLY A 1090 13.27 -8.50 -15.35
CA GLY A 1090 11.97 -9.14 -15.06
C GLY A 1090 10.81 -8.14 -14.88
N SER A 1091 10.86 -7.31 -13.83
CA SER A 1091 9.83 -6.31 -13.50
C SER A 1091 9.69 -5.17 -14.53
N SER A 1092 10.69 -5.04 -15.41
CA SER A 1092 10.75 -4.02 -16.44
C SER A 1092 9.61 -4.12 -17.46
N LEU A 1093 9.28 -5.33 -17.94
CA LEU A 1093 8.33 -5.56 -19.04
C LEU A 1093 6.90 -5.03 -18.73
N MET A 1094 6.52 -5.01 -17.45
CA MET A 1094 5.19 -4.55 -17.02
C MET A 1094 5.03 -3.02 -17.05
N ARG A 1095 6.13 -2.26 -16.93
CA ARG A 1095 6.10 -0.78 -16.92
C ARG A 1095 5.95 -0.14 -18.32
N TRP A 1096 6.09 -0.91 -19.41
CA TRP A 1096 5.99 -0.38 -20.78
C TRP A 1096 4.56 -0.25 -21.33
N LYS A 1097 3.52 -0.53 -20.52
CA LYS A 1097 2.11 -0.45 -20.94
C LYS A 1097 1.44 0.92 -20.69
N GLN A 1098 2.11 1.88 -20.04
CA GLN A 1098 1.57 3.25 -19.93
C GLN A 1098 1.75 4.02 -21.26
N PRO A 1099 0.77 4.81 -21.72
CA PRO A 1099 0.84 5.55 -22.99
C PRO A 1099 2.12 6.38 -23.12
N ILE A 1100 2.49 7.13 -22.08
CA ILE A 1100 3.69 7.96 -22.10
C ILE A 1100 4.99 7.18 -22.25
N VAL A 1101 5.05 5.92 -21.78
CA VAL A 1101 6.24 5.07 -21.93
C VAL A 1101 6.33 4.52 -23.36
N ARG A 1102 5.19 4.25 -24.01
CA ARG A 1102 5.12 3.93 -25.46
C ARG A 1102 5.61 5.12 -26.30
N ASP A 1103 5.22 6.33 -25.92
CA ASP A 1103 5.50 7.53 -26.73
C ASP A 1103 6.95 8.04 -26.50
N MET A 1104 7.48 7.94 -25.28
CA MET A 1104 8.92 8.03 -25.01
C MET A 1104 9.74 7.00 -25.81
N LEU A 1105 9.25 5.76 -25.97
CA LEU A 1105 9.92 4.76 -26.82
C LEU A 1105 9.91 5.15 -28.30
N ASN A 1106 8.81 5.75 -28.79
CA ASN A 1106 8.72 6.22 -30.17
C ASN A 1106 9.71 7.37 -30.43
N VAL A 1107 9.77 8.34 -29.51
CA VAL A 1107 10.78 9.42 -29.53
C VAL A 1107 12.20 8.86 -29.46
N TRP A 1108 12.47 7.89 -28.59
CA TRP A 1108 13.78 7.23 -28.49
C TRP A 1108 14.21 6.58 -29.82
N ARG A 1109 13.31 5.84 -30.49
CA ARG A 1109 13.57 5.22 -31.80
C ARG A 1109 13.88 6.27 -32.87
N ALA A 1110 13.12 7.36 -32.89
CA ALA A 1110 13.29 8.45 -33.83
C ALA A 1110 14.62 9.20 -33.63
N ASN A 1111 14.94 9.53 -32.37
CA ASN A 1111 16.22 10.14 -31.97
C ASN A 1111 17.43 9.26 -32.31
N MET A 1112 17.34 7.94 -32.06
CA MET A 1112 18.40 6.99 -32.44
C MET A 1112 18.60 6.92 -33.95
N ARG A 1113 17.51 6.97 -34.73
CA ARG A 1113 17.57 7.02 -36.20
C ARG A 1113 18.23 8.32 -36.67
N ALA A 1114 17.79 9.47 -36.16
CA ALA A 1114 18.35 10.78 -36.46
C ALA A 1114 19.87 10.80 -36.23
N ASN A 1115 20.32 10.38 -35.03
CA ASN A 1115 21.73 10.32 -34.67
C ASN A 1115 22.58 9.44 -35.61
N SER A 1116 22.00 8.35 -36.12
CA SER A 1116 22.68 7.45 -37.05
C SER A 1116 22.79 7.97 -38.48
N GLN A 1117 21.98 8.97 -38.85
CA GLN A 1117 21.86 9.51 -40.21
C GLN A 1117 22.45 10.92 -40.35
N TYR A 1118 22.47 11.70 -39.27
CA TYR A 1118 23.04 13.05 -39.20
C TYR A 1118 24.51 13.08 -39.61
N SER A 1119 24.95 14.06 -40.41
CA SER A 1119 26.35 14.27 -40.78
C SER A 1119 26.78 15.72 -40.47
N PRO A 1120 27.44 15.98 -39.32
CA PRO A 1120 27.80 17.33 -38.90
C PRO A 1120 28.74 17.99 -39.90
N GLN A 1121 28.49 19.26 -40.19
CA GLN A 1121 29.41 20.10 -40.96
C GLN A 1121 30.47 20.74 -40.03
N PRO A 1122 31.55 21.32 -40.55
CA PRO A 1122 32.42 22.19 -39.78
C PRO A 1122 31.65 23.41 -39.24
N TYR A 1123 31.90 23.79 -38.00
CA TYR A 1123 31.31 24.96 -37.32
C TYR A 1123 32.42 25.98 -37.02
N SER A 1124 32.22 27.23 -37.43
CA SER A 1124 33.21 28.31 -37.22
C SER A 1124 33.09 29.01 -35.86
N GLY A 1125 31.94 28.88 -35.19
CA GLY A 1125 31.73 29.43 -33.85
C GLY A 1125 32.46 28.64 -32.74
N SER A 1126 32.45 29.21 -31.55
CA SER A 1126 33.09 28.63 -30.37
C SER A 1126 32.24 27.52 -29.73
N ILE A 1127 32.90 26.49 -29.20
CA ILE A 1127 32.28 25.37 -28.48
C ILE A 1127 32.88 25.28 -27.07
N THR A 1128 32.05 25.17 -26.05
CA THR A 1128 32.49 24.94 -24.67
C THR A 1128 32.06 23.54 -24.22
N VAL A 1129 33.03 22.65 -24.02
CA VAL A 1129 32.83 21.25 -23.61
C VAL A 1129 33.01 21.12 -22.10
N PHE A 1130 31.93 20.83 -21.38
CA PHE A 1130 31.93 20.55 -19.95
C PHE A 1130 32.15 19.04 -19.74
N ARG A 1131 33.36 18.66 -19.32
CA ARG A 1131 33.81 17.27 -19.20
C ARG A 1131 33.69 16.78 -17.76
N ALA A 1132 33.01 15.66 -17.54
CA ALA A 1132 32.82 15.07 -16.23
C ALA A 1132 34.01 14.18 -15.84
N ILE A 1133 34.53 14.35 -14.61
CA ILE A 1133 35.68 13.60 -14.09
C ILE A 1133 35.36 12.98 -12.71
N GLU A 1134 35.61 11.67 -12.58
CA GLU A 1134 35.63 10.94 -11.31
C GLU A 1134 37.08 10.67 -10.84
N GLU A 1135 37.28 10.59 -9.52
CA GLU A 1135 38.55 10.22 -8.88
C GLU A 1135 38.90 8.76 -9.15
N ASN A 1136 39.44 8.48 -10.34
CA ASN A 1136 40.36 7.38 -10.70
C ASN A 1136 40.64 7.30 -12.23
N TYR A 1137 40.21 8.26 -13.04
CA TYR A 1137 40.41 8.20 -14.49
C TYR A 1137 41.89 8.42 -14.89
N GLN A 1138 42.45 7.51 -15.70
CA GLN A 1138 43.82 7.62 -16.19
C GLN A 1138 43.98 8.80 -17.18
N LYS A 1139 45.14 9.45 -17.16
CA LYS A 1139 45.46 10.57 -18.08
C LYS A 1139 45.61 10.09 -19.54
N GLY A 1140 44.70 10.55 -20.40
CA GLY A 1140 44.71 10.42 -21.88
C GLY A 1140 43.64 9.43 -22.38
N THR A 1141 42.72 9.73 -23.31
CA THR A 1141 42.48 10.87 -24.23
C THR A 1141 40.96 11.14 -24.31
N THR A 1142 40.44 12.30 -24.73
CA THR A 1142 41.01 13.51 -25.36
C THR A 1142 40.65 14.76 -24.51
N LEU A 1143 41.29 15.91 -24.71
CA LEU A 1143 40.96 17.10 -23.90
C LEU A 1143 39.56 17.67 -24.22
N CYS A 1144 39.26 17.86 -25.50
CA CYS A 1144 38.02 18.47 -25.99
C CYS A 1144 36.96 17.45 -26.41
N LEU A 1145 37.06 16.19 -25.95
CA LEU A 1145 36.21 15.06 -26.35
C LEU A 1145 36.01 14.96 -27.89
N ASN A 1146 37.06 15.26 -28.67
CA ASN A 1146 37.12 15.27 -30.13
C ASN A 1146 36.29 16.38 -30.85
N TRP A 1147 35.66 17.32 -30.13
CA TRP A 1147 34.91 18.42 -30.78
C TRP A 1147 35.83 19.39 -31.55
N ASP A 1148 37.12 19.37 -31.24
CA ASP A 1148 38.21 19.99 -31.99
C ASP A 1148 38.34 19.49 -33.44
N THR A 1149 37.65 18.40 -33.80
CA THR A 1149 37.50 17.96 -35.20
C THR A 1149 36.39 18.68 -35.97
N LEU A 1150 35.47 19.36 -35.28
CA LEU A 1150 34.29 20.03 -35.86
C LEU A 1150 34.35 21.56 -35.73
N SER A 1151 35.09 22.11 -34.78
CA SER A 1151 35.40 23.55 -34.70
C SER A 1151 36.87 23.76 -34.34
N GLN A 1152 37.46 24.85 -34.83
CA GLN A 1152 38.81 25.28 -34.44
C GLN A 1152 38.83 26.00 -33.08
N ASN A 1153 37.67 26.39 -32.55
CA ASN A 1153 37.50 27.23 -31.37
C ASN A 1153 36.84 26.45 -30.22
N VAL A 1154 37.53 25.43 -29.67
CA VAL A 1154 36.96 24.56 -28.63
C VAL A 1154 37.66 24.74 -27.28
N THR A 1155 36.87 25.08 -26.26
CA THR A 1155 37.31 25.19 -24.86
C THR A 1155 36.81 24.01 -24.06
N ALA A 1156 37.68 23.36 -23.27
CA ALA A 1156 37.29 22.28 -22.35
C ALA A 1156 37.27 22.80 -20.89
N VAL A 1157 36.22 22.47 -20.16
CA VAL A 1157 36.02 22.86 -18.75
C VAL A 1157 35.70 21.62 -17.93
N ASP A 1158 36.50 21.34 -16.90
CA ASP A 1158 36.30 20.17 -16.05
C ASP A 1158 35.25 20.42 -14.97
N ILE A 1159 34.35 19.46 -14.83
CA ILE A 1159 33.28 19.40 -13.82
C ILE A 1159 33.33 18.05 -13.07
N PRO A 1160 32.94 17.99 -11.79
CA PRO A 1160 32.95 16.75 -11.01
C PRO A 1160 31.84 15.77 -11.46
N GLY A 1161 32.11 14.48 -11.31
CA GLY A 1161 31.13 13.40 -11.54
C GLY A 1161 31.34 12.67 -12.87
N ASN A 1162 30.28 12.07 -13.40
CA ASN A 1162 30.27 11.33 -14.66
C ASN A 1162 29.06 11.73 -15.52
N HIS A 1163 28.98 11.18 -16.74
CA HIS A 1163 27.91 11.43 -17.71
C HIS A 1163 26.49 11.44 -17.11
N PHE A 1164 26.17 10.55 -16.15
CA PHE A 1164 24.85 10.45 -15.54
C PHE A 1164 24.69 11.26 -14.25
N THR A 1165 25.79 11.68 -13.60
CA THR A 1165 25.77 12.38 -12.30
C THR A 1165 26.13 13.86 -12.39
N ALA A 1166 26.61 14.36 -13.54
CA ALA A 1166 26.96 15.76 -13.77
C ALA A 1166 25.77 16.74 -13.57
N LEU A 1167 24.57 16.33 -13.96
CA LEU A 1167 23.33 17.11 -13.82
C LEU A 1167 22.63 16.93 -12.45
N ARG A 1168 23.27 16.29 -11.46
CA ARG A 1168 22.71 16.09 -10.12
C ARG A 1168 23.58 16.66 -9.01
N GLU A 1169 22.95 16.99 -7.89
CA GLU A 1169 23.68 17.37 -6.68
C GLU A 1169 24.65 16.28 -6.18
N PRO A 1170 25.85 16.64 -5.67
CA PRO A 1170 26.40 18.00 -5.55
C PRO A 1170 26.98 18.58 -6.85
N ASN A 1171 27.20 17.74 -7.87
CA ASN A 1171 28.00 18.08 -9.05
C ASN A 1171 27.39 19.21 -9.89
N VAL A 1172 26.05 19.24 -10.01
CA VAL A 1172 25.30 20.22 -10.78
C VAL A 1172 25.54 21.66 -10.33
N ASN A 1173 25.88 21.87 -9.06
CA ASN A 1173 26.19 23.19 -8.52
C ASN A 1173 27.49 23.75 -9.14
N VAL A 1174 28.48 22.88 -9.36
CA VAL A 1174 29.74 23.23 -10.03
C VAL A 1174 29.52 23.41 -11.52
N LEU A 1175 28.73 22.54 -12.17
CA LEU A 1175 28.35 22.72 -13.58
C LEU A 1175 27.62 24.06 -13.79
N ALA A 1176 26.65 24.41 -12.95
CA ALA A 1176 25.95 25.69 -13.01
C ALA A 1176 26.89 26.90 -12.81
N GLN A 1177 27.82 26.82 -11.86
CA GLN A 1177 28.84 27.84 -11.68
C GLN A 1177 29.70 27.99 -12.95
N ARG A 1178 30.23 26.88 -13.48
CA ARG A 1178 31.08 26.89 -14.69
C ARG A 1178 30.33 27.38 -15.92
N LEU A 1179 29.05 27.05 -16.09
CA LEU A 1179 28.21 27.59 -17.16
C LEU A 1179 28.07 29.12 -17.07
N ARG A 1180 27.80 29.67 -15.87
CA ARG A 1180 27.78 31.14 -15.66
C ARG A 1180 29.14 31.78 -15.96
N GLU A 1181 30.24 31.12 -15.61
CA GLU A 1181 31.61 31.57 -15.93
C GLU A 1181 31.92 31.55 -17.44
N CYS A 1182 31.08 30.92 -18.28
CA CYS A 1182 31.23 30.84 -19.73
C CYS A 1182 30.19 31.64 -20.54
N MET A 1183 29.11 32.15 -19.95
CA MET A 1183 28.13 33.03 -20.63
C MET A 1183 28.80 34.34 -21.13
N PRO A 1184 28.29 35.04 -22.16
CA PRO A 1184 28.84 36.33 -22.60
C PRO A 1184 28.92 37.36 -21.45
N SER A 1185 30.09 37.99 -21.25
CA SER A 1185 30.37 38.84 -20.08
C SER A 1185 29.48 40.09 -19.94
N GLU A 1186 28.98 40.58 -21.06
CA GLU A 1186 28.08 41.74 -21.18
C GLU A 1186 26.69 41.46 -20.60
N TYR A 1187 26.36 40.19 -20.41
CA TYR A 1187 25.07 39.69 -19.95
C TYR A 1187 25.21 38.80 -18.70
N ARG A 1188 26.28 38.96 -17.90
CA ARG A 1188 26.43 38.26 -16.61
C ARG A 1188 25.92 39.11 -15.46
N VAL A 1189 25.20 38.48 -14.52
CA VAL A 1189 25.02 39.05 -13.18
C VAL A 1189 26.33 38.87 -12.42
N ASN A 1190 26.88 39.96 -11.86
CA ASN A 1190 28.00 39.87 -10.94
C ASN A 1190 27.57 39.14 -9.65
N PRO A 1191 28.42 38.26 -9.08
CA PRO A 1191 28.06 37.37 -7.98
C PRO A 1191 27.75 38.08 -6.65
#